data_AF-A0AAD3MX12-F1
#
_entry.id   AF-A0AAD3MX12-F1
#
_cell.length_a   1.000
_cell.length_b   1.000
_cell.length_c   1.000
_cell.angle_alpha   90.00
_cell.angle_beta   90.00
_cell.angle_gamma   90.00
#
_symmetry.space_group_name_H-M   'P 1'
#
loop_
_entity.id
_entity.type
_entity.pdbx_description
1 polymer ?
#
loop_
_entity_poly.entity_id
_entity_poly.type
_entity_poly.pdbx_seq_one_letter_code
_entity_poly.pdbx_strand_id
1 'polypeptide(L)'
;MCGWGSECFVFHESTDPLSCEPLRCSSSSACYARRKPVRQQEQRTTANPEEYSFEARWKQRSSCTLVRCLKQTGRICLGPLRLSTLTLSDALPTLPTLQLHCTATLENTLTGQEDYVIPLSSEALSSCKQQDIQPFLQALRYTMFQRQLLQKLKGYSSSIDGHLVELCLTAVKFARKKGNIALASRLLSQCSDGTQEEKQQDELSQAFRRLTLEGTRGEKWGPELRIEKAKVLRTAGQSMTAMEMLSRAALSYCHMGKNEGAACRSLLTLCKWLLADWKDMTPQLKQVVKKSGTVNSSNAVGSMSPLSRNIAALLELPLEDQGIPHIIAETSVSVGVGEPDFVLGQLYQLATSLAPEVAKSWAALASWAYRWGRKVVDNASQGEGLPLLPGEKKEIEELLPATTSEEDKDTIFSILGQAMCRPTGIQDEDMALQQEDDEDDMVDVIWRQLTSSCPWLGEADQPVTDGLIQVWRRVVDRIFGLYRVSCQAYFTFLKLNAGQVPIDEDDPKLLLSCHNSKQSNDDVIVMATLRLLRLLVKHAGELREGLELGLASTPTAPWRGIIPQLFSRLNHPEAYIRQSICSLLCRVAQDSPHLILYPAIVGSLSLAGEAQNAGSKLPSALPTFLGSMQGEGLGGEEEQPESGGQEGAPEELANFCSSQDQAMMQDCYSKIVEKLSLANPTMVLQVQQLVGELRRVTLLWDELWLGVLQQQHMHVLRRIQQLEDEVKRVQNNNTLRRDEKIAIMRE
;
A
#
# COMPACT_ATOMS: atom_id res chain seq x y z
N MET A 1 -17.40 6.76 57.54
CA MET A 1 -16.37 6.41 58.54
C MET A 1 -15.19 7.34 58.34
N CYS A 2 -14.92 8.17 59.35
CA CYS A 2 -13.75 9.04 59.64
C CYS A 2 -13.12 9.84 58.48
N GLY A 3 -12.91 11.16 58.54
CA GLY A 3 -12.92 12.12 59.63
C GLY A 3 -11.99 13.26 59.21
N TRP A 4 -12.45 14.51 59.36
CA TRP A 4 -11.73 15.72 58.98
C TRP A 4 -10.50 15.97 59.87
N GLY A 5 -9.46 16.61 59.32
CA GLY A 5 -8.33 17.15 60.06
C GLY A 5 -7.71 18.32 59.30
N SER A 6 -8.07 19.53 59.69
CA SER A 6 -7.42 20.77 59.30
C SER A 6 -6.15 20.97 60.13
N GLU A 7 -4.99 21.16 59.51
CA GLU A 7 -3.84 21.76 60.18
C GLU A 7 -3.23 22.86 59.30
N CYS A 8 -3.28 24.08 59.84
CA CYS A 8 -2.45 25.19 59.42
C CYS A 8 -1.02 24.92 59.89
N PHE A 9 -0.03 25.01 59.01
CA PHE A 9 1.35 25.25 59.40
C PHE A 9 1.89 26.47 58.66
N VAL A 10 2.46 27.36 59.46
CA VAL A 10 2.98 28.67 59.11
C VAL A 10 4.49 28.67 59.43
N PHE A 11 5.25 29.37 58.59
CA PHE A 11 6.67 29.77 58.66
C PHE A 11 7.76 28.68 58.62
N HIS A 12 8.63 28.75 57.60
CA HIS A 12 9.90 29.45 57.80
C HIS A 12 10.58 29.84 56.47
N GLU A 13 10.85 31.13 56.37
CA GLU A 13 11.74 31.78 55.41
C GLU A 13 13.18 31.32 55.71
N SER A 14 13.87 30.79 54.71
CA SER A 14 15.32 30.59 54.74
C SER A 14 15.91 31.08 53.42
N THR A 15 16.49 32.27 53.52
CA THR A 15 17.54 32.80 52.65
C THR A 15 18.81 31.99 52.85
N ASP A 16 19.38 31.43 51.78
CA ASP A 16 20.74 31.83 51.38
C ASP A 16 21.09 31.38 49.95
N PRO A 17 22.01 32.09 49.29
CA PRO A 17 22.20 32.11 47.84
C PRO A 17 23.31 31.15 47.41
N LEU A 18 23.31 30.64 46.17
CA LEU A 18 24.54 30.25 45.46
C LEU A 18 24.29 30.01 43.96
N SER A 19 25.05 30.78 43.16
CA SER A 19 25.53 30.53 41.79
C SER A 19 24.53 30.13 40.68
N CYS A 20 24.06 31.14 39.95
CA CYS A 20 23.65 30.99 38.55
C CYS A 20 24.86 31.25 37.63
N GLU A 21 25.36 30.22 36.95
CA GLU A 21 26.06 30.38 35.67
C GLU A 21 25.02 30.38 34.53
N PRO A 22 25.03 31.34 33.60
CA PRO A 22 24.21 31.27 32.41
C PRO A 22 24.95 30.56 31.27
N LEU A 23 24.47 29.37 30.91
CA LEU A 23 24.75 28.77 29.61
C LEU A 23 24.16 29.66 28.51
N ARG A 24 25.07 30.21 27.69
CA ARG A 24 24.79 31.02 26.51
C ARG A 24 24.02 30.19 25.48
N CYS A 25 22.86 30.68 25.06
CA CYS A 25 22.30 30.36 23.75
C CYS A 25 22.50 31.57 22.83
N SER A 26 23.36 31.36 21.84
CA SER A 26 23.74 32.27 20.77
C SER A 26 22.58 32.53 19.82
N SER A 27 22.15 33.79 19.72
CA SER A 27 21.42 34.29 18.55
C SER A 27 22.33 35.24 17.76
N SER A 28 22.64 34.86 16.53
CA SER A 28 23.40 35.65 15.57
C SER A 28 22.61 36.89 15.18
N SER A 29 23.13 38.07 15.50
CA SER A 29 22.65 39.35 14.99
C SER A 29 23.45 39.71 13.75
N ALA A 30 22.80 39.77 12.59
CA ALA A 30 23.32 40.41 11.40
C ALA A 30 22.69 41.80 11.26
N CYS A 31 23.54 42.82 11.35
CA CYS A 31 23.23 44.23 11.13
C CYS A 31 22.76 44.48 9.69
N TYR A 32 21.81 45.41 9.45
CA TYR A 32 21.89 46.33 8.30
C TYR A 32 21.09 47.63 8.49
N ALA A 33 21.84 48.73 8.44
CA ALA A 33 21.58 50.08 7.92
C ALA A 33 20.23 50.80 8.18
N ARG A 34 20.30 51.82 9.06
CA ARG A 34 19.43 53.01 9.08
C ARG A 34 19.57 53.82 7.78
N ARG A 35 18.46 54.06 7.07
CA ARG A 35 18.28 55.22 6.18
C ARG A 35 17.19 56.13 6.74
N LYS A 36 17.53 57.40 6.99
CA LYS A 36 16.57 58.47 7.32
C LYS A 36 15.79 58.85 6.05
N PRO A 37 14.48 59.15 6.13
CA PRO A 37 13.85 60.06 5.19
C PRO A 37 13.65 61.45 5.80
N VAL A 38 13.61 62.39 4.86
CA VAL A 38 13.68 63.84 4.94
C VAL A 38 12.37 64.42 5.51
N ARG A 39 12.50 65.51 6.29
CA ARG A 39 11.39 66.38 6.70
C ARG A 39 10.81 67.08 5.47
N GLN A 40 9.52 66.91 5.21
CA GLN A 40 8.71 67.93 4.54
C GLN A 40 7.60 68.36 5.48
N GLN A 41 7.42 69.67 5.52
CA GLN A 41 6.63 70.45 6.46
C GLN A 41 5.39 70.91 5.69
N GLU A 42 4.22 70.38 6.04
CA GLU A 42 2.94 70.91 5.54
C GLU A 42 2.02 71.29 6.71
N GLN A 43 1.29 72.37 6.46
CA GLN A 43 0.80 73.33 7.44
C GLN A 43 -0.47 72.87 8.16
N ARG A 44 -0.59 73.35 9.40
CA ARG A 44 -1.75 73.20 10.30
C ARG A 44 -3.06 73.65 9.66
N THR A 45 -4.09 72.81 9.80
CA THR A 45 -5.46 73.27 10.07
C THR A 45 -5.81 72.94 11.53
N THR A 46 -6.40 73.93 12.19
CA THR A 46 -6.65 74.01 13.62
C THR A 46 -7.84 73.16 14.04
N ALA A 47 -7.58 72.04 14.70
CA ALA A 47 -8.53 71.35 15.59
C ALA A 47 -7.77 70.91 16.84
N ASN A 48 -8.41 71.03 18.02
CA ASN A 48 -7.81 70.95 19.35
C ASN A 48 -6.74 69.84 19.54
N PRO A 49 -5.47 70.18 19.89
CA PRO A 49 -4.39 69.20 20.11
C PRO A 49 -4.53 68.38 21.40
N GLU A 50 -5.30 68.86 22.38
CA GLU A 50 -5.30 68.26 23.72
C GLU A 50 -6.18 66.99 23.80
N GLU A 51 -7.34 66.94 23.14
CA GLU A 51 -8.21 65.75 23.10
C GLU A 51 -7.59 64.60 22.30
N TYR A 52 -7.03 64.87 21.11
CA TYR A 52 -6.31 63.85 20.31
C TYR A 52 -5.07 63.32 21.05
N SER A 53 -4.37 64.16 21.82
CA SER A 53 -3.21 63.72 22.61
C SER A 53 -3.62 62.86 23.81
N PHE A 54 -4.76 63.17 24.45
CA PHE A 54 -5.23 62.44 25.61
C PHE A 54 -5.77 61.07 25.21
N GLU A 55 -6.52 60.99 24.11
CA GLU A 55 -7.10 59.75 23.59
C GLU A 55 -6.03 58.83 22.97
N ALA A 56 -5.02 59.38 22.28
CA ALA A 56 -3.86 58.63 21.83
C ALA A 56 -2.98 58.16 23.01
N ARG A 57 -2.76 59.01 24.01
CA ARG A 57 -1.98 58.66 25.22
C ARG A 57 -2.72 57.67 26.12
N TRP A 58 -4.06 57.71 26.16
CA TRP A 58 -4.91 56.69 26.80
C TRP A 58 -4.87 55.36 26.06
N LYS A 59 -5.01 55.35 24.73
CA LYS A 59 -4.86 54.13 23.89
C LYS A 59 -3.47 53.50 24.04
N GLN A 60 -2.44 54.32 24.18
CA GLN A 60 -1.07 53.85 24.36
C GLN A 60 -0.80 53.35 25.80
N ARG A 61 -1.36 53.99 26.83
CA ARG A 61 -1.30 53.50 28.23
C ARG A 61 -2.10 52.22 28.42
N SER A 62 -3.30 52.12 27.86
CA SER A 62 -4.15 50.93 27.97
C SER A 62 -3.55 49.71 27.28
N SER A 63 -2.97 49.91 26.08
CA SER A 63 -2.21 48.87 25.38
C SER A 63 -0.99 48.40 26.19
N CYS A 64 -0.25 49.32 26.82
CA CYS A 64 0.89 48.96 27.67
C CYS A 64 0.49 48.17 28.93
N THR A 65 -0.67 48.45 29.53
CA THR A 65 -1.19 47.67 30.67
C THR A 65 -1.70 46.30 30.24
N LEU A 66 -2.40 46.21 29.10
CA LEU A 66 -2.87 44.94 28.53
C LEU A 66 -1.71 43.98 28.21
N VAL A 67 -0.64 44.48 27.61
CA VAL A 67 0.57 43.69 27.35
C VAL A 67 1.19 43.17 28.65
N ARG A 68 1.22 43.97 29.72
CA ARG A 68 1.70 43.49 31.04
C ARG A 68 0.82 42.39 31.63
N CYS A 69 -0.50 42.53 31.50
CA CYS A 69 -1.43 41.49 31.93
C CYS A 69 -1.21 40.18 31.15
N LEU A 70 -1.11 40.25 29.82
CA LEU A 70 -0.87 39.07 28.97
C LEU A 70 0.46 38.38 29.31
N LYS A 71 1.53 39.14 29.53
CA LYS A 71 2.82 38.58 29.99
C LYS A 71 2.70 37.85 31.32
N GLN A 72 1.94 38.39 32.26
CA GLN A 72 1.70 37.73 33.54
C GLN A 72 0.83 36.49 33.39
N THR A 73 -0.19 36.52 32.53
CA THR A 73 -1.01 35.35 32.19
C THR A 73 -0.16 34.24 31.57
N GLY A 74 0.73 34.56 30.63
CA GLY A 74 1.66 33.58 30.04
C GLY A 74 2.55 32.90 31.08
N ARG A 75 3.04 33.66 32.09
CA ARG A 75 3.80 33.09 33.21
C ARG A 75 2.98 32.12 34.06
N ILE A 76 1.69 32.40 34.28
CA ILE A 76 0.79 31.52 35.03
C ILE A 76 0.51 30.24 34.23
N CYS A 77 0.27 30.37 32.91
CA CYS A 77 0.01 29.22 32.02
C CYS A 77 1.21 28.25 31.93
N LEU A 78 2.43 28.70 32.20
CA LEU A 78 3.62 27.83 32.26
C LEU A 78 3.65 26.90 33.48
N GLY A 79 2.91 27.20 34.55
CA GLY A 79 2.92 26.40 35.80
C GLY A 79 2.60 24.92 35.55
N PRO A 80 1.46 24.57 34.93
CA PRO A 80 1.11 23.19 34.61
C PRO A 80 2.14 22.45 33.72
N LEU A 81 2.80 23.16 32.78
CA LEU A 81 3.83 22.56 31.92
C LEU A 81 5.10 22.22 32.73
N ARG A 82 5.46 23.09 33.70
CA ARG A 82 6.56 22.81 34.63
C ARG A 82 6.24 21.65 35.57
N LEU A 83 5.00 21.51 36.00
CA LEU A 83 4.58 20.37 36.81
C LEU A 83 4.66 19.06 36.02
N SER A 84 4.20 19.05 34.76
CA SER A 84 4.26 17.87 33.89
C SER A 84 5.70 17.39 33.67
N THR A 85 6.65 18.32 33.47
CA THR A 85 8.09 18.00 33.35
C THR A 85 8.70 17.55 34.68
N LEU A 86 8.31 18.15 35.80
CA LEU A 86 8.75 17.73 37.14
C LEU A 86 8.28 16.30 37.48
N THR A 87 7.08 15.92 37.04
CA THR A 87 6.53 14.57 37.24
C THR A 87 6.98 13.55 36.20
N LEU A 88 7.84 13.95 35.23
CA LEU A 88 8.25 13.10 34.09
C LEU A 88 7.07 12.47 33.35
N SER A 89 6.01 13.24 33.12
CA SER A 89 4.86 12.77 32.36
C SER A 89 5.19 12.69 30.87
N ASP A 90 4.82 11.59 30.21
CA ASP A 90 5.03 11.38 28.77
C ASP A 90 4.23 12.35 27.88
N ALA A 91 3.31 13.14 28.44
CA ALA A 91 2.47 14.07 27.69
C ALA A 91 2.31 15.44 28.37
N LEU A 92 2.30 16.49 27.55
CA LEU A 92 1.99 17.86 28.01
C LEU A 92 0.48 18.08 28.12
N PRO A 93 0.02 18.86 29.12
CA PRO A 93 -1.40 19.17 29.26
C PRO A 93 -1.85 20.11 28.12
N THR A 94 -2.83 19.67 27.33
CA THR A 94 -3.22 20.33 26.07
C THR A 94 -3.84 21.71 26.26
N LEU A 95 -4.74 21.85 27.24
CA LEU A 95 -5.45 23.08 27.53
C LEU A 95 -4.51 24.22 28.01
N PRO A 96 -3.65 24.04 29.03
CA PRO A 96 -2.67 25.04 29.42
C PRO A 96 -1.68 25.40 28.31
N THR A 97 -1.27 24.42 27.51
CA THR A 97 -0.37 24.65 26.37
C THR A 97 -1.03 25.54 25.32
N LEU A 98 -2.29 25.29 25.00
CA LEU A 98 -3.06 26.13 24.08
C LEU A 98 -3.27 27.54 24.62
N GLN A 99 -3.59 27.68 25.91
CA GLN A 99 -3.73 29.00 26.55
C GLN A 99 -2.44 29.80 26.48
N LEU A 100 -1.28 29.15 26.71
CA LEU A 100 0.03 29.79 26.57
C LEU A 100 0.22 30.33 25.14
N HIS A 101 -0.02 29.52 24.12
CA HIS A 101 0.06 29.97 22.73
C HIS A 101 -0.93 31.09 22.39
N CYS A 102 -2.17 31.01 22.84
CA CYS A 102 -3.18 32.06 22.64
C CYS A 102 -2.77 33.39 23.32
N THR A 103 -2.16 33.33 24.51
CA THR A 103 -1.69 34.55 25.19
C THR A 103 -0.53 35.21 24.45
N ALA A 104 0.41 34.40 23.94
CA ALA A 104 1.53 34.87 23.14
C ALA A 104 1.07 35.49 21.82
N THR A 105 0.11 34.87 21.10
CA THR A 105 -0.40 35.43 19.84
C THR A 105 -1.15 36.74 20.03
N LEU A 106 -1.92 36.89 21.12
CA LEU A 106 -2.58 38.15 21.46
C LEU A 106 -1.57 39.24 21.85
N GLU A 107 -0.51 38.88 22.58
CA GLU A 107 0.60 39.78 22.89
C GLU A 107 1.31 40.27 21.62
N ASN A 108 1.64 39.35 20.71
CA ASN A 108 2.26 39.65 19.42
C ASN A 108 1.36 40.54 18.55
N THR A 109 0.05 40.30 18.58
CA THR A 109 -0.94 41.11 17.87
C THR A 109 -0.95 42.57 18.35
N LEU A 110 -0.86 42.79 19.67
CA LEU A 110 -0.83 44.13 20.26
C LEU A 110 0.52 44.85 20.09
N THR A 111 1.62 44.09 20.10
CA THR A 111 2.98 44.63 19.93
C THR A 111 3.38 44.81 18.46
N GLY A 112 2.63 44.22 17.53
CA GLY A 112 2.83 44.35 16.08
C GLY A 112 3.92 43.45 15.51
N GLN A 113 4.27 42.35 16.18
CA GLN A 113 5.20 41.34 15.68
C GLN A 113 4.51 40.41 14.66
N GLU A 114 5.27 39.86 13.70
CA GLU A 114 4.74 39.15 12.52
C GLU A 114 4.00 37.83 12.83
N ASP A 115 4.23 37.21 14.00
CA ASP A 115 3.60 35.95 14.41
C ASP A 115 2.21 36.16 15.04
N TYR A 116 1.21 36.36 14.19
CA TYR A 116 -0.18 36.58 14.60
C TYR A 116 -1.00 35.30 14.77
N VAL A 117 -0.50 34.11 14.46
CA VAL A 117 -1.35 32.93 14.25
C VAL A 117 -1.10 31.84 15.30
N ILE A 118 -2.19 31.20 15.78
CA ILE A 118 -2.09 30.05 16.68
C ILE A 118 -1.50 28.87 15.89
N PRO A 119 -0.49 28.16 16.40
CA PRO A 119 0.18 27.07 15.67
C PRO A 119 -0.66 25.79 15.67
N LEU A 120 -1.87 25.86 15.10
CA LEU A 120 -2.77 24.74 14.87
C LEU A 120 -3.10 24.71 13.38
N SER A 121 -2.49 23.77 12.67
CA SER A 121 -2.70 23.54 11.26
C SER A 121 -3.54 22.28 11.02
N SER A 122 -3.94 22.09 9.77
CA SER A 122 -4.57 20.86 9.29
C SER A 122 -3.75 19.57 9.54
N GLU A 123 -2.44 19.66 9.83
CA GLU A 123 -1.57 18.53 10.16
C GLU A 123 -1.96 17.84 11.48
N ALA A 124 -2.53 18.59 12.43
CA ALA A 124 -3.03 18.06 13.70
C ALA A 124 -4.11 16.96 13.51
N LEU A 125 -4.76 16.92 12.34
CA LEU A 125 -5.74 15.88 12.01
C LEU A 125 -5.10 14.48 11.83
N SER A 126 -3.81 14.43 11.52
CA SER A 126 -3.05 13.20 11.31
C SER A 126 -2.38 12.71 12.60
N SER A 127 -1.78 13.63 13.35
CA SER A 127 -0.99 13.36 14.56
C SER A 127 -1.81 13.35 15.86
N CYS A 128 -2.87 14.17 15.97
CA CYS A 128 -3.62 14.37 17.22
C CYS A 128 -5.03 13.75 17.22
N LYS A 129 -5.24 12.62 16.53
CA LYS A 129 -6.57 11.95 16.43
C LYS A 129 -7.18 11.57 17.79
N GLN A 130 -6.35 11.41 18.81
CA GLN A 130 -6.75 10.96 20.14
C GLN A 130 -7.35 12.09 20.99
N GLN A 131 -7.06 13.36 20.64
CA GLN A 131 -7.53 14.53 21.38
C GLN A 131 -9.03 14.78 21.17
N ASP A 132 -9.63 15.47 22.12
CA ASP A 132 -11.00 15.94 22.06
C ASP A 132 -11.12 17.23 21.21
N ILE A 133 -12.35 17.72 21.03
CA ILE A 133 -12.59 18.90 20.20
C ILE A 133 -12.37 20.22 20.94
N GLN A 134 -12.28 20.20 22.26
CA GLN A 134 -12.20 21.39 23.10
C GLN A 134 -11.03 22.31 22.77
N PRO A 135 -9.80 21.82 22.48
CA PRO A 135 -8.68 22.67 22.08
C PRO A 135 -8.99 23.50 20.82
N PHE A 136 -9.64 22.88 19.82
CA PHE A 136 -10.01 23.56 18.58
C PHE A 136 -11.09 24.62 18.81
N LEU A 137 -12.08 24.35 19.66
CA LEU A 137 -13.12 25.34 20.00
C LEU A 137 -12.54 26.56 20.71
N GLN A 138 -11.54 26.35 21.57
CA GLN A 138 -10.86 27.45 22.23
C GLN A 138 -10.01 28.25 21.26
N ALA A 139 -9.21 27.58 20.41
CA ALA A 139 -8.47 28.25 19.34
C ALA A 139 -9.40 29.11 18.48
N LEU A 140 -10.52 28.56 18.04
CA LEU A 140 -11.53 29.29 17.26
C LEU A 140 -12.05 30.53 17.99
N ARG A 141 -12.36 30.42 19.29
CA ARG A 141 -12.83 31.55 20.09
C ARG A 141 -11.78 32.68 20.14
N TYR A 142 -10.52 32.34 20.37
CA TYR A 142 -9.43 33.32 20.40
C TYR A 142 -9.15 33.93 19.02
N THR A 143 -9.15 33.13 17.95
CA THR A 143 -8.95 33.61 16.58
C THR A 143 -10.09 34.51 16.11
N MET A 144 -11.34 34.19 16.46
CA MET A 144 -12.49 35.08 16.17
C MET A 144 -12.37 36.42 16.92
N PHE A 145 -11.98 36.38 18.19
CA PHE A 145 -11.73 37.61 18.96
C PHE A 145 -10.59 38.43 18.34
N GLN A 146 -9.51 37.77 17.92
CA GLN A 146 -8.38 38.41 17.26
C GLN A 146 -8.77 39.07 15.94
N ARG A 147 -9.61 38.42 15.12
CA ARG A 147 -10.17 38.99 13.89
C ARG A 147 -10.92 40.29 14.18
N GLN A 148 -11.82 40.28 15.17
CA GLN A 148 -12.58 41.47 15.57
C GLN A 148 -11.68 42.59 16.11
N LEU A 149 -10.65 42.22 16.88
CA LEU A 149 -9.69 43.18 17.43
C LEU A 149 -8.86 43.85 16.31
N LEU A 150 -8.40 43.08 15.33
CA LEU A 150 -7.60 43.59 14.22
C LEU A 150 -8.40 44.45 13.25
N GLN A 151 -9.67 44.11 13.00
CA GLN A 151 -10.59 44.96 12.26
C GLN A 151 -10.71 46.35 12.90
N LYS A 152 -10.66 46.44 14.24
CA LYS A 152 -10.69 47.73 14.96
C LYS A 152 -9.35 48.47 15.00
N LEU A 153 -8.22 47.77 14.89
CA LEU A 153 -6.88 48.35 15.08
C LEU A 153 -6.13 48.68 13.78
N LYS A 154 -6.14 47.76 12.80
CA LYS A 154 -5.28 47.82 11.60
C LYS A 154 -6.04 47.58 10.28
N GLY A 155 -7.35 47.29 10.32
CA GLY A 155 -8.15 46.98 9.13
C GLY A 155 -8.24 45.48 8.83
N TYR A 156 -8.61 45.13 7.59
CA TYR A 156 -8.83 43.73 7.15
C TYR A 156 -7.51 42.98 6.94
N SER A 157 -7.42 41.73 7.43
CA SER A 157 -6.26 40.84 7.23
C SER A 157 -6.70 39.51 6.62
N SER A 158 -6.29 39.26 5.38
CA SER A 158 -6.60 38.02 4.64
C SER A 158 -5.99 36.76 5.27
N SER A 159 -4.86 36.88 5.96
CA SER A 159 -4.14 35.76 6.57
C SER A 159 -4.92 35.11 7.71
N ILE A 160 -5.53 35.92 8.58
CA ILE A 160 -6.28 35.42 9.76
C ILE A 160 -7.59 34.81 9.34
N ASP A 161 -8.22 35.38 8.32
CA ASP A 161 -9.43 34.83 7.77
C ASP A 161 -9.19 33.48 7.07
N GLY A 162 -8.07 33.33 6.36
CA GLY A 162 -7.66 32.04 5.80
C GLY A 162 -7.40 30.99 6.87
N HIS A 163 -6.73 31.37 7.97
CA HIS A 163 -6.48 30.50 9.10
C HIS A 163 -7.75 30.14 9.90
N LEU A 164 -8.70 31.08 10.03
CA LEU A 164 -9.99 30.83 10.67
C LEU A 164 -10.76 29.74 9.94
N VAL A 165 -10.79 29.78 8.60
CA VAL A 165 -11.44 28.73 7.79
C VAL A 165 -10.73 27.39 7.97
N GLU A 166 -9.39 27.37 8.02
CA GLU A 166 -8.61 26.14 8.27
C GLU A 166 -8.93 25.52 9.64
N LEU A 167 -8.94 26.33 10.69
CA LEU A 167 -9.30 25.89 12.05
C LEU A 167 -10.75 25.40 12.11
N CYS A 168 -11.68 26.12 11.47
CA CYS A 168 -13.09 25.74 11.45
C CYS A 168 -13.27 24.40 10.74
N LEU A 169 -12.69 24.22 9.55
CA LEU A 169 -12.76 22.96 8.81
C LEU A 169 -12.12 21.80 9.59
N THR A 170 -11.01 22.04 10.27
CA THR A 170 -10.36 21.04 11.12
C THR A 170 -11.26 20.66 12.31
N ALA A 171 -11.84 21.64 12.99
CA ALA A 171 -12.80 21.42 14.07
C ALA A 171 -14.05 20.65 13.60
N VAL A 172 -14.61 20.99 12.43
CA VAL A 172 -15.72 20.26 11.80
C VAL A 172 -15.35 18.80 11.57
N LYS A 173 -14.14 18.53 11.04
CA LYS A 173 -13.67 17.17 10.79
C LYS A 173 -13.55 16.36 12.09
N PHE A 174 -13.07 16.96 13.18
CA PHE A 174 -13.04 16.33 14.51
C PHE A 174 -14.45 16.09 15.07
N ALA A 175 -15.35 17.08 14.95
CA ALA A 175 -16.73 16.98 15.45
C ALA A 175 -17.46 15.82 14.76
N ARG A 176 -17.36 15.78 13.42
CA ARG A 176 -17.95 14.74 12.58
C ARG A 176 -17.41 13.35 12.93
N LYS A 177 -16.09 13.21 13.09
CA LYS A 177 -15.46 11.91 13.44
C LYS A 177 -15.88 11.39 14.82
N LYS A 178 -16.22 12.29 15.76
CA LYS A 178 -16.75 11.93 17.09
C LYS A 178 -18.28 11.80 17.12
N GLY A 179 -18.98 11.98 15.99
CA GLY A 179 -20.44 11.87 15.90
C GLY A 179 -21.21 13.12 16.32
N ASN A 180 -20.54 14.23 16.62
CA ASN A 180 -21.17 15.49 17.05
C ASN A 180 -21.68 16.29 15.83
N ILE A 181 -22.78 15.83 15.22
CA ILE A 181 -23.34 16.40 13.99
C ILE A 181 -23.85 17.84 14.21
N ALA A 182 -24.53 18.11 15.32
CA ALA A 182 -25.06 19.45 15.62
C ALA A 182 -23.93 20.51 15.69
N LEU A 183 -22.83 20.17 16.34
CA LEU A 183 -21.65 21.04 16.41
C LEU A 183 -21.02 21.21 15.01
N ALA A 184 -20.89 20.13 14.23
CA ALA A 184 -20.36 20.19 12.88
C ALA A 184 -21.19 21.11 11.97
N SER A 185 -22.52 20.99 12.00
CA SER A 185 -23.43 21.85 11.24
C SER A 185 -23.30 23.32 11.63
N ARG A 186 -23.23 23.62 12.93
CA ARG A 186 -23.06 24.99 13.44
C ARG A 186 -21.71 25.59 13.05
N LEU A 187 -20.63 24.80 13.08
CA LEU A 187 -19.31 25.27 12.66
C LEU A 187 -19.24 25.48 11.14
N LEU A 188 -19.96 24.68 10.35
CA LEU A 188 -20.07 24.85 8.90
C LEU A 188 -20.83 26.11 8.50
N SER A 189 -21.90 26.49 9.23
CA SER A 189 -22.60 27.76 8.99
C SER A 189 -21.74 28.97 9.34
N GLN A 190 -20.89 28.86 10.37
CA GLN A 190 -19.90 29.90 10.72
C GLN A 190 -18.78 30.09 9.68
N CYS A 191 -18.57 29.14 8.77
CA CYS A 191 -17.56 29.26 7.72
C CYS A 191 -18.01 30.17 6.56
N SER A 192 -19.32 30.33 6.32
CA SER A 192 -19.83 31.25 5.30
C SER A 192 -19.96 32.65 5.89
N ASP A 193 -19.49 33.68 5.18
CA ASP A 193 -19.53 35.09 5.61
C ASP A 193 -20.97 35.67 5.75
N GLY A 194 -22.02 34.86 5.64
CA GLY A 194 -23.40 35.29 5.81
C GLY A 194 -23.89 35.16 7.26
N THR A 195 -24.14 36.30 7.91
CA THR A 195 -25.11 36.42 8.99
C THR A 195 -26.49 35.98 8.48
N GLN A 196 -26.79 34.69 8.52
CA GLN A 196 -28.16 34.21 8.49
C GLN A 196 -28.44 33.57 9.84
N GLU A 197 -29.19 34.29 10.66
CA GLU A 197 -29.85 33.73 11.83
C GLU A 197 -30.68 32.51 11.38
N GLU A 198 -30.40 31.36 11.97
CA GLU A 198 -31.01 30.09 11.66
C GLU A 198 -32.53 30.14 11.94
N LYS A 199 -33.36 30.11 10.90
CA LYS A 199 -34.68 29.47 11.05
C LYS A 199 -34.42 27.97 11.19
N GLN A 200 -34.65 27.43 12.38
CA GLN A 200 -34.41 26.03 12.80
C GLN A 200 -35.25 24.96 12.05
N GLN A 201 -35.80 25.28 10.87
CA GLN A 201 -36.82 24.46 10.19
C GLN A 201 -36.55 24.14 8.72
N ASP A 202 -35.39 24.52 8.18
CA ASP A 202 -34.97 24.02 6.87
C ASP A 202 -34.20 22.70 7.04
N GLU A 203 -34.53 21.69 6.23
CA GLU A 203 -33.76 20.44 6.17
C GLU A 203 -32.26 20.74 5.99
N LEU A 204 -31.39 20.05 6.75
CA LEU A 204 -29.92 20.22 6.71
C LEU A 204 -29.34 20.22 5.29
N SER A 205 -29.94 19.46 4.39
CA SER A 205 -29.59 19.38 2.97
C SER A 205 -29.81 20.71 2.23
N GLN A 206 -30.88 21.43 2.52
CA GLN A 206 -31.22 22.72 1.89
C GLN A 206 -30.33 23.83 2.43
N ALA A 207 -30.08 23.85 3.74
CA ALA A 207 -29.12 24.76 4.36
C ALA A 207 -27.72 24.61 3.74
N PHE A 208 -27.22 23.38 3.61
CA PHE A 208 -25.89 23.14 3.06
C PHE A 208 -25.75 23.41 1.56
N ARG A 209 -26.83 23.27 0.78
CA ARG A 209 -26.87 23.65 -0.65
C ARG A 209 -26.71 25.16 -0.84
N ARG A 210 -27.21 25.99 0.09
CA ARG A 210 -27.11 27.46 0.03
C ARG A 210 -25.76 28.00 0.53
N LEU A 211 -25.07 27.26 1.40
CA LEU A 211 -23.75 27.65 1.89
C LEU A 211 -22.72 27.57 0.75
N THR A 212 -22.19 28.72 0.32
CA THR A 212 -21.04 28.81 -0.59
C THR A 212 -20.01 29.79 -0.03
N LEU A 213 -18.73 29.55 -0.33
CA LEU A 213 -17.65 30.49 -0.03
C LEU A 213 -17.40 31.33 -1.28
N GLU A 214 -17.35 32.65 -1.12
CA GLU A 214 -17.07 33.59 -2.21
C GLU A 214 -15.61 34.09 -2.15
N GLY A 215 -15.07 34.51 -3.30
CA GLY A 215 -13.73 35.11 -3.42
C GLY A 215 -12.54 34.13 -3.34
N THR A 216 -11.35 34.65 -3.05
CA THR A 216 -10.07 33.89 -2.94
C THR A 216 -10.09 32.80 -1.87
N ARG A 217 -10.97 32.92 -0.87
CA ARG A 217 -11.24 31.88 0.14
C ARG A 217 -11.99 30.69 -0.44
N GLY A 218 -12.92 30.95 -1.36
CA GLY A 218 -13.66 29.93 -2.10
C GLY A 218 -12.76 29.14 -3.04
N GLU A 219 -11.73 29.76 -3.60
CA GLU A 219 -10.76 29.05 -4.47
C GLU A 219 -9.90 28.05 -3.68
N LYS A 220 -9.34 28.46 -2.53
CA LYS A 220 -8.45 27.59 -1.72
C LYS A 220 -9.19 26.55 -0.88
N TRP A 221 -10.26 26.95 -0.19
CA TRP A 221 -10.95 26.10 0.80
C TRP A 221 -12.35 25.65 0.36
N GLY A 222 -12.87 26.18 -0.75
CA GLY A 222 -14.18 25.79 -1.29
C GLY A 222 -14.30 24.28 -1.55
N PRO A 223 -13.30 23.62 -2.19
CA PRO A 223 -13.39 22.19 -2.44
C PRO A 223 -13.45 21.34 -1.17
N GLU A 224 -12.60 21.63 -0.19
CA GLU A 224 -12.58 20.96 1.11
C GLU A 224 -13.88 21.17 1.89
N LEU A 225 -14.45 22.39 1.85
CA LEU A 225 -15.73 22.69 2.49
C LEU A 225 -16.88 21.87 1.88
N ARG A 226 -16.97 21.80 0.55
CA ARG A 226 -18.04 21.03 -0.13
C ARG A 226 -17.94 19.53 0.18
N ILE A 227 -16.72 18.98 0.20
CA ILE A 227 -16.50 17.58 0.56
C ILE A 227 -16.91 17.31 2.02
N GLU A 228 -16.57 18.19 2.96
CA GLU A 228 -16.96 17.99 4.36
C GLU A 228 -18.48 18.16 4.58
N LYS A 229 -19.16 19.05 3.86
CA LYS A 229 -20.64 19.12 3.89
C LYS A 229 -21.28 17.79 3.50
N ALA A 230 -20.84 17.19 2.40
CA ALA A 230 -21.32 15.89 1.97
C ALA A 230 -21.06 14.80 3.03
N LYS A 231 -19.87 14.81 3.65
CA LYS A 231 -19.54 13.85 4.72
C LYS A 231 -20.41 14.04 5.97
N VAL A 232 -20.73 15.28 6.36
CA VAL A 232 -21.63 15.56 7.49
C VAL A 232 -23.04 15.06 7.20
N LEU A 233 -23.57 15.28 6.00
CA LEU A 233 -24.88 14.75 5.57
C LEU A 233 -24.92 13.22 5.64
N ARG A 234 -23.85 12.56 5.18
CA ARG A 234 -23.78 11.09 5.27
C ARG A 234 -23.76 10.61 6.72
N THR A 235 -23.01 11.26 7.61
CA THR A 235 -23.02 10.91 9.04
C THR A 235 -24.36 11.21 9.72
N ALA A 236 -25.16 12.13 9.17
CA ALA A 236 -26.52 12.44 9.63
C ALA A 236 -27.59 11.47 9.10
N GLY A 237 -27.21 10.42 8.37
CA GLY A 237 -28.13 9.41 7.83
C GLY A 237 -28.70 9.73 6.44
N GLN A 238 -28.34 10.87 5.84
CA GLN A 238 -28.79 11.24 4.49
C GLN A 238 -27.76 10.81 3.43
N SER A 239 -27.62 9.50 3.21
CA SER A 239 -26.60 8.92 2.31
C SER A 239 -26.79 9.31 0.84
N MET A 240 -28.04 9.26 0.33
CA MET A 240 -28.34 9.58 -1.08
C MET A 240 -28.03 11.04 -1.42
N THR A 241 -28.51 11.99 -0.61
CA THR A 241 -28.28 13.42 -0.84
C THR A 241 -26.81 13.79 -0.72
N ALA A 242 -26.06 13.09 0.13
CA ALA A 242 -24.61 13.21 0.22
C ALA A 242 -23.91 12.75 -1.07
N MET A 243 -24.30 11.61 -1.64
CA MET A 243 -23.75 11.10 -2.91
C MET A 243 -24.08 12.01 -4.09
N GLU A 244 -25.30 12.55 -4.15
CA GLU A 244 -25.69 13.54 -5.16
C GLU A 244 -24.88 14.84 -5.06
N MET A 245 -24.69 15.36 -3.84
CA MET A 245 -23.89 16.56 -3.60
C MET A 245 -22.44 16.35 -4.01
N LEU A 246 -21.89 15.16 -3.69
CA LEU A 246 -20.49 14.84 -3.93
C LEU A 246 -20.22 14.58 -5.42
N SER A 247 -21.10 13.84 -6.11
CA SER A 247 -21.02 13.64 -7.57
C SER A 247 -21.15 14.95 -8.36
N ARG A 248 -22.06 15.85 -7.94
CA ARG A 248 -22.18 17.19 -8.53
C ARG A 248 -20.94 18.05 -8.28
N ALA A 249 -20.36 17.97 -7.08
CA ALA A 249 -19.13 18.67 -6.77
C ALA A 249 -17.95 18.15 -7.63
N ALA A 250 -17.82 16.83 -7.76
CA ALA A 250 -16.81 16.20 -8.61
C ALA A 250 -16.88 16.73 -10.05
N LEU A 251 -18.08 16.70 -10.66
CA LEU A 251 -18.33 17.25 -12.00
C LEU A 251 -17.90 18.72 -12.13
N SER A 252 -18.26 19.55 -11.16
CA SER A 252 -17.87 20.96 -11.18
C SER A 252 -16.36 21.16 -11.13
N TYR A 253 -15.62 20.30 -10.41
CA TYR A 253 -14.16 20.40 -10.37
C TYR A 253 -13.52 19.94 -11.67
N CYS A 254 -14.05 18.88 -12.30
CA CYS A 254 -13.58 18.41 -13.60
C CYS A 254 -13.76 19.49 -14.69
N HIS A 255 -14.92 20.15 -14.75
CA HIS A 255 -15.18 21.18 -15.77
C HIS A 255 -14.39 22.47 -15.57
N MET A 256 -14.01 22.81 -14.33
CA MET A 256 -13.27 24.04 -14.05
C MET A 256 -11.76 23.92 -14.27
N GLY A 257 -11.22 22.72 -14.52
CA GLY A 257 -9.77 22.48 -14.72
C GLY A 257 -8.90 22.97 -13.55
N LYS A 258 -9.51 23.23 -12.39
CA LYS A 258 -8.89 23.76 -11.17
C LYS A 258 -9.39 22.91 -10.01
N ASN A 259 -8.46 22.36 -9.22
CA ASN A 259 -8.71 21.44 -8.09
C ASN A 259 -8.94 19.96 -8.46
N GLU A 260 -8.19 19.45 -9.43
CA GLU A 260 -8.18 18.02 -9.81
C GLU A 260 -7.95 17.08 -8.62
N GLY A 261 -7.04 17.42 -7.70
CA GLY A 261 -6.82 16.64 -6.48
C GLY A 261 -8.07 16.55 -5.58
N ALA A 262 -8.93 17.57 -5.57
CA ALA A 262 -10.20 17.53 -4.86
C ALA A 262 -11.25 16.70 -5.61
N ALA A 263 -11.25 16.76 -6.95
CA ALA A 263 -12.06 15.87 -7.79
C ALA A 263 -11.73 14.40 -7.52
N CYS A 264 -10.44 14.02 -7.55
CA CYS A 264 -10.00 12.66 -7.22
C CYS A 264 -10.45 12.23 -5.81
N ARG A 265 -10.19 13.04 -4.76
CA ARG A 265 -10.65 12.71 -3.39
C ARG A 265 -12.15 12.49 -3.33
N SER A 266 -12.92 13.31 -4.06
CA SER A 266 -14.36 13.20 -4.14
C SER A 266 -14.78 11.88 -4.80
N LEU A 267 -14.22 11.53 -5.96
CA LEU A 267 -14.49 10.26 -6.63
C LEU A 267 -14.15 9.05 -5.76
N LEU A 268 -12.98 9.04 -5.10
CA LEU A 268 -12.60 7.94 -4.21
C LEU A 268 -13.57 7.78 -3.02
N THR A 269 -14.05 8.91 -2.46
CA THR A 269 -15.08 8.85 -1.42
C THR A 269 -16.43 8.38 -1.94
N LEU A 270 -16.81 8.77 -3.17
CA LEU A 270 -18.03 8.30 -3.83
C LEU A 270 -17.98 6.79 -4.05
N CYS A 271 -16.88 6.26 -4.61
CA CYS A 271 -16.72 4.82 -4.82
C CYS A 271 -16.78 4.04 -3.50
N LYS A 272 -16.14 4.54 -2.45
CA LYS A 272 -16.23 3.93 -1.11
C LYS A 272 -17.67 3.87 -0.58
N TRP A 273 -18.45 4.90 -0.88
CA TRP A 273 -19.85 5.03 -0.47
C TRP A 273 -20.77 4.12 -1.27
N LEU A 274 -20.59 4.05 -2.59
CA LEU A 274 -21.30 3.12 -3.48
C LEU A 274 -21.05 1.66 -3.09
N LEU A 275 -19.82 1.32 -2.68
CA LEU A 275 -19.48 -0.03 -2.20
C LEU A 275 -20.12 -0.37 -0.86
N ALA A 276 -20.28 0.60 0.04
CA ALA A 276 -20.93 0.38 1.33
C ALA A 276 -22.44 0.14 1.17
N ASP A 277 -23.08 0.86 0.26
CA ASP A 277 -24.53 0.82 0.01
C ASP A 277 -24.85 -0.01 -1.25
N TRP A 278 -24.05 -1.05 -1.54
CA TRP A 278 -24.02 -1.76 -2.83
C TRP A 278 -25.37 -2.30 -3.32
N LYS A 279 -26.15 -2.92 -2.41
CA LYS A 279 -27.45 -3.52 -2.74
C LYS A 279 -28.44 -2.50 -3.29
N ASP A 280 -28.48 -1.31 -2.69
CA ASP A 280 -29.41 -0.24 -3.05
C ASP A 280 -28.95 0.52 -4.31
N MET A 281 -27.63 0.60 -4.53
CA MET A 281 -27.04 1.36 -5.65
C MET A 281 -26.93 0.56 -6.96
N THR A 282 -26.91 -0.78 -6.89
CA THR A 282 -26.85 -1.66 -8.07
C THR A 282 -27.83 -1.30 -9.19
N PRO A 283 -29.15 -1.11 -8.95
CA PRO A 283 -30.10 -0.77 -10.02
C PRO A 283 -29.80 0.58 -10.67
N GLN A 284 -29.33 1.56 -9.88
CA GLN A 284 -28.99 2.89 -10.38
C GLN A 284 -27.73 2.88 -11.26
N LEU A 285 -26.75 2.03 -10.94
CA LEU A 285 -25.53 1.85 -11.73
C LEU A 285 -25.80 1.09 -13.02
N LYS A 286 -26.66 0.07 -13.01
CA LYS A 286 -27.09 -0.62 -14.25
C LYS A 286 -27.77 0.33 -15.24
N GLN A 287 -28.56 1.28 -14.75
CA GLN A 287 -29.16 2.31 -15.62
C GLN A 287 -28.11 3.21 -16.30
N VAL A 288 -26.97 3.46 -15.64
CA VAL A 288 -25.86 4.26 -16.21
C VAL A 288 -25.19 3.51 -17.36
N VAL A 289 -24.92 2.21 -17.19
CA VAL A 289 -24.29 1.37 -18.23
C VAL A 289 -25.16 1.29 -19.48
N LYS A 290 -26.48 1.11 -19.32
CA LYS A 290 -27.44 1.08 -20.44
C LYS A 290 -27.43 2.35 -21.28
N LYS A 291 -27.22 3.52 -20.66
CA LYS A 291 -27.06 4.80 -21.37
C LYS A 291 -25.72 4.87 -22.10
N SER A 292 -24.64 4.43 -21.47
CA SER A 292 -23.29 4.46 -22.05
C SER A 292 -23.11 3.49 -23.23
N GLY A 293 -23.82 2.36 -23.25
CA GLY A 293 -23.74 1.36 -24.32
C GLY A 293 -24.72 1.58 -25.48
N THR A 294 -25.74 2.43 -25.33
CA THR A 294 -26.75 2.67 -26.37
C THR A 294 -26.59 4.08 -26.93
N VAL A 295 -25.88 4.21 -28.06
CA VAL A 295 -25.55 5.51 -28.67
C VAL A 295 -26.78 6.34 -29.06
N ASN A 296 -28.00 5.80 -29.20
CA ASN A 296 -29.14 6.56 -29.74
C ASN A 296 -30.51 6.29 -29.06
N SER A 297 -30.71 6.71 -27.81
CA SER A 297 -32.08 6.85 -27.24
C SER A 297 -32.21 8.09 -26.37
N SER A 298 -32.71 9.18 -26.97
CA SER A 298 -33.00 10.46 -26.33
C SER A 298 -34.16 10.44 -25.34
N ASN A 299 -34.86 9.30 -25.18
CA ASN A 299 -36.10 9.22 -24.41
C ASN A 299 -35.94 8.70 -22.95
N ALA A 300 -34.72 8.37 -22.50
CA ALA A 300 -34.48 7.83 -21.15
C ALA A 300 -34.04 8.89 -20.10
N VAL A 301 -33.91 10.18 -20.47
CA VAL A 301 -33.37 11.23 -19.59
C VAL A 301 -34.31 11.60 -18.43
N GLY A 302 -35.63 11.37 -18.61
CA GLY A 302 -36.67 11.68 -17.62
C GLY A 302 -36.78 10.69 -16.44
N SER A 303 -36.22 9.48 -16.57
CA SER A 303 -36.35 8.40 -15.56
C SER A 303 -35.11 8.25 -14.66
N MET A 304 -34.01 8.96 -14.94
CA MET A 304 -32.75 8.78 -14.22
C MET A 304 -32.73 9.59 -12.92
N SER A 305 -32.31 8.93 -11.84
CA SER A 305 -31.99 9.61 -10.59
C SER A 305 -30.93 10.70 -10.83
N PRO A 306 -30.91 11.79 -10.05
CA PRO A 306 -29.90 12.84 -10.18
C PRO A 306 -28.47 12.27 -10.00
N LEU A 307 -28.30 11.26 -9.15
CA LEU A 307 -27.03 10.56 -8.97
C LEU A 307 -26.60 9.82 -10.26
N SER A 308 -27.50 9.03 -10.86
CA SER A 308 -27.22 8.31 -12.11
C SER A 308 -26.86 9.27 -13.26
N ARG A 309 -27.55 10.42 -13.34
CA ARG A 309 -27.24 11.45 -14.35
C ARG A 309 -25.84 12.04 -14.14
N ASN A 310 -25.48 12.33 -12.89
CA ASN A 310 -24.16 12.86 -12.56
C ASN A 310 -23.05 11.85 -12.85
N ILE A 311 -23.26 10.57 -12.50
CA ILE A 311 -22.28 9.51 -12.79
C ILE A 311 -22.12 9.32 -14.30
N ALA A 312 -23.22 9.28 -15.07
CA ALA A 312 -23.13 9.19 -16.53
C ALA A 312 -22.33 10.37 -17.13
N ALA A 313 -22.60 11.61 -16.67
CA ALA A 313 -21.85 12.78 -17.13
C ALA A 313 -20.37 12.74 -16.73
N LEU A 314 -20.00 12.10 -15.61
CA LEU A 314 -18.60 11.91 -15.23
C LEU A 314 -17.89 10.93 -16.16
N LEU A 315 -18.59 9.87 -16.58
CA LEU A 315 -18.03 8.85 -17.49
C LEU A 315 -17.90 9.35 -18.93
N GLU A 316 -18.68 10.35 -19.34
CA GLU A 316 -18.59 11.00 -20.65
C GLU A 316 -17.40 11.97 -20.78
N LEU A 317 -16.63 12.19 -19.70
CA LEU A 317 -15.45 13.05 -19.74
C LEU A 317 -14.30 12.40 -20.51
N PRO A 318 -13.56 13.15 -21.36
CA PRO A 318 -12.43 12.61 -22.09
C PRO A 318 -11.34 12.19 -21.10
N LEU A 319 -10.83 10.97 -21.27
CA LEU A 319 -9.65 10.49 -20.56
C LEU A 319 -8.42 10.95 -21.37
N GLU A 320 -7.48 11.62 -20.71
CA GLU A 320 -6.17 11.87 -21.32
C GLU A 320 -5.40 10.54 -21.43
N ASP A 321 -4.74 10.32 -22.56
CA ASP A 321 -3.96 9.11 -22.86
C ASP A 321 -2.72 9.04 -21.94
N GLN A 322 -2.86 8.38 -20.79
CA GLN A 322 -1.77 8.17 -19.82
C GLN A 322 -1.03 6.84 -20.04
N GLY A 323 -1.22 6.19 -21.19
CA GLY A 323 -0.57 4.92 -21.53
C GLY A 323 -1.09 3.69 -20.77
N ILE A 324 -2.20 3.83 -20.03
CA ILE A 324 -2.91 2.71 -19.39
C ILE A 324 -3.95 2.16 -20.37
N PRO A 325 -4.05 0.83 -20.57
CA PRO A 325 -5.16 0.23 -21.30
C PRO A 325 -6.49 0.69 -20.70
N HIS A 326 -7.37 1.25 -21.53
CA HIS A 326 -8.65 1.71 -21.04
C HIS A 326 -9.51 0.53 -20.58
N ILE A 327 -10.20 0.71 -19.45
CA ILE A 327 -11.21 -0.27 -19.00
C ILE A 327 -12.42 -0.10 -19.91
N ILE A 328 -12.44 -0.87 -20.99
CA ILE A 328 -13.51 -0.91 -21.98
C ILE A 328 -14.44 -2.07 -21.63
N ALA A 329 -15.73 -1.93 -21.97
CA ALA A 329 -16.73 -2.98 -21.73
C ALA A 329 -16.31 -4.35 -22.31
N GLU A 330 -15.55 -4.35 -23.40
CA GLU A 330 -14.98 -5.54 -24.06
C GLU A 330 -13.90 -6.27 -23.22
N THR A 331 -13.15 -5.51 -22.41
CA THR A 331 -12.09 -6.04 -21.53
C THR A 331 -12.59 -6.39 -20.12
N SER A 332 -13.88 -6.14 -19.83
CA SER A 332 -14.44 -6.37 -18.49
C SER A 332 -15.83 -7.03 -18.51
N VAL A 333 -16.84 -6.38 -19.08
CA VAL A 333 -18.25 -6.83 -18.99
C VAL A 333 -18.45 -8.10 -19.80
N SER A 334 -17.90 -8.15 -21.02
CA SER A 334 -17.91 -9.36 -21.86
C SER A 334 -17.01 -10.48 -21.35
N VAL A 335 -16.27 -10.24 -20.27
CA VAL A 335 -15.41 -11.23 -19.62
C VAL A 335 -16.02 -11.73 -18.29
N GLY A 336 -17.25 -11.30 -17.96
CA GLY A 336 -17.99 -11.74 -16.77
C GLY A 336 -17.97 -10.75 -15.59
N VAL A 337 -17.44 -9.53 -15.76
CA VAL A 337 -17.55 -8.48 -14.74
C VAL A 337 -18.96 -7.91 -14.75
N GLY A 338 -19.57 -7.76 -13.57
CA GLY A 338 -20.90 -7.17 -13.45
C GLY A 338 -20.94 -5.71 -13.95
N GLU A 339 -22.01 -5.35 -14.66
CA GLU A 339 -22.30 -3.97 -15.10
C GLU A 339 -22.07 -2.89 -13.99
N PRO A 340 -22.53 -3.05 -12.73
CA PRO A 340 -22.29 -2.03 -11.72
C PRO A 340 -20.82 -1.94 -11.27
N ASP A 341 -20.06 -3.04 -11.32
CA ASP A 341 -18.64 -3.07 -10.98
C ASP A 341 -17.79 -2.40 -12.05
N PHE A 342 -18.20 -2.54 -13.32
CA PHE A 342 -17.58 -1.84 -14.45
C PHE A 342 -17.62 -0.31 -14.25
N VAL A 343 -18.76 0.23 -13.81
CA VAL A 343 -18.88 1.67 -13.49
C VAL A 343 -17.86 2.10 -12.42
N LEU A 344 -17.64 1.29 -11.39
CA LEU A 344 -16.63 1.59 -10.37
C LEU A 344 -15.21 1.58 -10.96
N GLY A 345 -14.90 0.63 -11.84
CA GLY A 345 -13.62 0.57 -12.55
C GLY A 345 -13.35 1.86 -13.34
N GLN A 346 -14.34 2.31 -14.12
CA GLN A 346 -14.22 3.55 -14.89
C GLN A 346 -14.10 4.80 -13.99
N LEU A 347 -14.81 4.85 -12.85
CA LEU A 347 -14.65 5.94 -11.89
C LEU A 347 -13.26 5.96 -11.23
N TYR A 348 -12.65 4.80 -10.98
CA TYR A 348 -11.26 4.73 -10.52
C TYR A 348 -10.28 5.17 -11.60
N GLN A 349 -10.51 4.78 -12.86
CA GLN A 349 -9.69 5.22 -13.98
C GLN A 349 -9.79 6.74 -14.22
N LEU A 350 -10.98 7.31 -14.08
CA LEU A 350 -11.17 8.77 -14.10
C LEU A 350 -10.45 9.43 -12.92
N ALA A 351 -10.46 8.82 -11.74
CA ALA A 351 -9.75 9.36 -10.59
C ALA A 351 -8.22 9.35 -10.77
N THR A 352 -7.66 8.36 -11.47
CA THR A 352 -6.22 8.32 -11.82
C THR A 352 -5.89 9.33 -12.92
N SER A 353 -6.76 9.50 -13.93
CA SER A 353 -6.51 10.46 -15.00
C SER A 353 -6.53 11.91 -14.49
N LEU A 354 -7.49 12.23 -13.62
CA LEU A 354 -7.61 13.57 -13.04
C LEU A 354 -6.43 13.92 -12.14
N ALA A 355 -5.91 12.98 -11.34
CA ALA A 355 -4.85 13.29 -10.37
C ALA A 355 -3.78 12.18 -10.36
N PRO A 356 -2.85 12.19 -11.34
CA PRO A 356 -1.80 11.18 -11.44
C PRO A 356 -0.83 11.19 -10.26
N GLU A 357 -0.66 12.32 -9.57
CA GLU A 357 0.20 12.48 -8.39
C GLU A 357 -0.34 11.75 -7.13
N VAL A 358 -1.62 11.38 -7.10
CA VAL A 358 -2.26 10.84 -5.90
C VAL A 358 -2.12 9.32 -5.87
N ALA A 359 -1.15 8.78 -5.12
CA ALA A 359 -0.94 7.34 -5.00
C ALA A 359 -2.20 6.52 -4.61
N LYS A 360 -3.12 7.10 -3.83
CA LYS A 360 -4.35 6.40 -3.39
C LYS A 360 -5.31 6.05 -4.53
N SER A 361 -5.36 6.83 -5.61
CA SER A 361 -6.21 6.51 -6.77
C SER A 361 -5.67 5.28 -7.51
N TRP A 362 -4.37 5.25 -7.74
CA TRP A 362 -3.67 4.12 -8.35
C TRP A 362 -3.82 2.82 -7.56
N ALA A 363 -3.66 2.86 -6.23
CA ALA A 363 -3.84 1.68 -5.38
C ALA A 363 -5.27 1.11 -5.45
N ALA A 364 -6.27 1.99 -5.53
CA ALA A 364 -7.68 1.59 -5.62
C ALA A 364 -7.99 0.96 -6.98
N LEU A 365 -7.53 1.58 -8.08
CA LEU A 365 -7.64 1.05 -9.44
C LEU A 365 -6.96 -0.32 -9.55
N ALA A 366 -5.69 -0.41 -9.11
CA ALA A 366 -4.91 -1.64 -9.17
C ALA A 366 -5.54 -2.79 -8.36
N SER A 367 -6.10 -2.48 -7.18
CA SER A 367 -6.79 -3.46 -6.34
C SER A 367 -8.09 -3.95 -6.95
N TRP A 368 -8.87 -3.07 -7.57
CA TRP A 368 -10.10 -3.44 -8.26
C TRP A 368 -9.79 -4.32 -9.49
N ALA A 369 -8.82 -3.90 -10.31
CA ALA A 369 -8.41 -4.61 -11.52
C ALA A 369 -7.84 -6.00 -11.19
N TYR A 370 -6.98 -6.12 -10.18
CA TYR A 370 -6.44 -7.41 -9.71
C TYR A 370 -7.55 -8.38 -9.26
N ARG A 371 -8.51 -7.86 -8.46
CA ARG A 371 -9.58 -8.70 -7.90
C ARG A 371 -10.46 -9.28 -9.00
N TRP A 372 -10.81 -8.47 -9.99
CA TRP A 372 -11.63 -8.91 -11.11
C TRP A 372 -10.85 -9.73 -12.13
N GLY A 373 -9.60 -9.37 -12.44
CA GLY A 373 -8.71 -10.19 -13.28
C GLY A 373 -8.57 -11.61 -12.74
N ARG A 374 -8.38 -11.77 -11.42
CA ARG A 374 -8.36 -13.08 -10.78
C ARG A 374 -9.66 -13.85 -10.94
N LYS A 375 -10.80 -13.24 -10.64
CA LYS A 375 -12.10 -13.91 -10.78
C LYS A 375 -12.38 -14.33 -12.21
N VAL A 376 -12.03 -13.47 -13.17
CA VAL A 376 -12.21 -13.72 -14.60
C VAL A 376 -11.38 -14.92 -15.05
N VAL A 377 -10.09 -14.95 -14.68
CA VAL A 377 -9.19 -16.06 -15.04
C VAL A 377 -9.58 -17.35 -14.31
N ASP A 378 -9.91 -17.27 -13.02
CA ASP A 378 -10.35 -18.43 -12.23
C ASP A 378 -11.65 -19.03 -12.84
N ASN A 379 -12.63 -18.19 -13.21
CA ASN A 379 -13.87 -18.65 -13.85
C ASN A 379 -13.64 -19.25 -15.24
N ALA A 380 -12.76 -18.64 -16.06
CA ALA A 380 -12.41 -19.17 -17.37
C ALA A 380 -11.74 -20.56 -17.25
N SER A 381 -10.94 -20.79 -16.21
CA SER A 381 -10.26 -22.07 -15.96
C SER A 381 -11.18 -23.18 -15.43
N GLN A 382 -12.32 -22.86 -14.82
CA GLN A 382 -13.27 -23.83 -14.26
C GLN A 382 -14.26 -24.40 -15.29
N GLY A 383 -14.03 -24.15 -16.59
CA GLY A 383 -14.77 -24.77 -17.68
C GLY A 383 -16.03 -24.02 -18.14
N GLU A 384 -16.32 -22.82 -17.61
CA GLU A 384 -17.45 -22.03 -18.11
C GLU A 384 -17.18 -21.41 -19.49
N GLY A 385 -15.91 -21.33 -19.94
CA GLY A 385 -15.53 -20.78 -21.24
C GLY A 385 -15.94 -19.32 -21.40
N LEU A 386 -15.10 -18.50 -22.04
CA LEU A 386 -15.49 -17.13 -22.32
C LEU A 386 -16.24 -17.05 -23.64
N PRO A 387 -17.45 -16.48 -23.68
CA PRO A 387 -18.14 -16.31 -24.94
C PRO A 387 -17.33 -15.34 -25.82
N LEU A 388 -16.99 -15.83 -27.01
CA LEU A 388 -16.37 -15.00 -28.05
C LEU A 388 -17.29 -13.83 -28.41
N LEU A 389 -16.68 -12.67 -28.63
CA LEU A 389 -17.39 -11.48 -29.08
C LEU A 389 -17.99 -11.73 -30.48
N PRO A 390 -19.10 -11.07 -30.82
CA PRO A 390 -19.71 -11.21 -32.15
C PRO A 390 -18.75 -10.80 -33.28
N GLY A 391 -17.80 -9.89 -33.01
CA GLY A 391 -16.74 -9.52 -33.96
C GLY A 391 -15.68 -10.62 -34.13
N GLU A 392 -15.27 -11.27 -33.04
CA GLU A 392 -14.32 -12.39 -33.06
C GLU A 392 -14.93 -13.60 -33.80
N LYS A 393 -16.23 -13.86 -33.58
CA LYS A 393 -16.96 -14.91 -34.30
C LYS A 393 -17.02 -14.65 -35.81
N LYS A 394 -17.26 -13.39 -36.21
CA LYS A 394 -17.29 -13.00 -37.62
C LYS A 394 -15.92 -13.14 -38.28
N GLU A 395 -14.84 -12.81 -37.57
CA GLU A 395 -13.46 -12.97 -38.06
C GLU A 395 -13.12 -14.45 -38.27
N ILE A 396 -13.52 -15.33 -37.34
CA ILE A 396 -13.38 -16.78 -37.50
C ILE A 396 -14.23 -17.29 -38.68
N GLU A 397 -15.46 -16.83 -38.84
CA GLU A 397 -16.33 -17.21 -39.98
C GLU A 397 -15.75 -16.75 -41.34
N GLU A 398 -15.04 -15.62 -41.38
CA GLU A 398 -14.35 -15.13 -42.59
C GLU A 398 -13.09 -15.94 -42.92
N LEU A 399 -12.45 -16.53 -41.92
CA LEU A 399 -11.25 -17.37 -42.07
C LEU A 399 -11.56 -18.83 -42.44
N LEU A 400 -12.75 -19.33 -42.08
CA LEU A 400 -13.14 -20.72 -42.35
C LEU A 400 -13.74 -20.89 -43.76
N PRO A 401 -13.45 -22.01 -44.46
CA PRO A 401 -14.09 -22.31 -45.73
C PRO A 401 -15.62 -22.41 -45.61
N ALA A 402 -16.36 -21.95 -46.64
CA ALA A 402 -17.83 -21.95 -46.67
C ALA A 402 -18.46 -23.37 -46.59
N THR A 403 -17.66 -24.43 -46.67
CA THR A 403 -18.06 -25.84 -46.58
C THR A 403 -18.02 -26.40 -45.15
N THR A 404 -17.63 -25.59 -44.16
CA THR A 404 -17.51 -26.02 -42.75
C THR A 404 -18.89 -26.21 -42.13
N SER A 405 -19.10 -27.32 -41.41
CA SER A 405 -20.37 -27.59 -40.73
C SER A 405 -20.61 -26.61 -39.57
N GLU A 406 -21.87 -26.34 -39.24
CA GLU A 406 -22.21 -25.46 -38.11
C GLU A 406 -21.77 -26.07 -36.76
N GLU A 407 -21.72 -27.41 -36.67
CA GLU A 407 -21.24 -28.14 -35.49
C GLU A 407 -19.72 -27.96 -35.29
N ASP A 408 -18.95 -27.96 -36.38
CA ASP A 408 -17.51 -27.68 -36.34
C ASP A 408 -17.24 -26.21 -35.96
N LYS A 409 -18.08 -25.27 -36.41
CA LYS A 409 -17.95 -23.86 -36.02
C LYS A 409 -18.20 -23.67 -34.52
N ASP A 410 -19.24 -24.30 -33.98
CA ASP A 410 -19.56 -24.20 -32.55
C ASP A 410 -18.48 -24.85 -31.66
N THR A 411 -17.88 -25.96 -32.11
CA THR A 411 -16.76 -26.59 -31.39
C THR A 411 -15.50 -25.73 -31.46
N ILE A 412 -15.16 -25.14 -32.62
CA ILE A 412 -14.05 -24.19 -32.76
C ILE A 412 -14.27 -22.96 -31.87
N PHE A 413 -15.50 -22.41 -31.84
CA PHE A 413 -15.84 -21.31 -30.94
C PHE A 413 -15.69 -21.68 -29.46
N SER A 414 -16.08 -22.91 -29.09
CA SER A 414 -15.93 -23.41 -27.72
C SER A 414 -14.46 -23.54 -27.34
N ILE A 415 -13.62 -24.13 -28.20
CA ILE A 415 -12.19 -24.35 -27.94
C ILE A 415 -11.44 -23.02 -27.84
N LEU A 416 -11.67 -22.09 -28.78
CA LEU A 416 -11.05 -20.76 -28.74
C LEU A 416 -11.54 -19.92 -27.55
N GLY A 417 -12.78 -20.12 -27.10
CA GLY A 417 -13.35 -19.52 -25.89
C GLY A 417 -12.83 -20.16 -24.59
N GLN A 418 -12.35 -21.40 -24.64
CA GLN A 418 -11.65 -22.11 -23.55
C GLN A 418 -10.18 -21.72 -23.52
N ALA A 419 -9.90 -20.41 -23.51
CA ALA A 419 -8.55 -19.84 -23.61
C ALA A 419 -7.55 -20.28 -22.50
N MET A 420 -7.98 -21.13 -21.56
CA MET A 420 -7.17 -21.69 -20.47
C MET A 420 -7.36 -23.21 -20.39
N CYS A 421 -6.70 -23.96 -21.28
CA CYS A 421 -6.58 -25.40 -21.09
C CYS A 421 -5.44 -25.69 -20.11
N ARG A 422 -5.75 -25.68 -18.80
CA ARG A 422 -4.94 -26.45 -17.86
C ARG A 422 -5.25 -27.93 -18.08
N PRO A 423 -4.25 -28.82 -18.20
CA PRO A 423 -4.50 -30.24 -18.09
C PRO A 423 -5.24 -30.48 -16.77
N THR A 424 -6.44 -31.02 -16.87
CA THR A 424 -7.31 -31.35 -15.73
C THR A 424 -6.55 -32.21 -14.72
N GLY A 425 -6.26 -31.69 -13.53
CA GLY A 425 -5.84 -32.52 -12.37
C GLY A 425 -4.69 -32.02 -11.50
N ILE A 426 -3.91 -31.02 -11.89
CA ILE A 426 -2.74 -30.60 -11.09
C ILE A 426 -3.17 -29.59 -10.02
N GLN A 427 -3.04 -29.99 -8.75
CA GLN A 427 -3.26 -29.13 -7.59
C GLN A 427 -2.22 -27.99 -7.56
N ASP A 428 -2.59 -26.84 -6.99
CA ASP A 428 -1.83 -25.58 -6.96
C ASP A 428 -0.40 -25.68 -6.35
N GLU A 429 0.02 -26.84 -5.83
CA GLU A 429 1.28 -27.04 -5.09
C GLU A 429 2.39 -27.78 -5.87
N ASP A 430 2.08 -28.49 -6.98
CA ASP A 430 3.08 -29.27 -7.75
C ASP A 430 3.66 -28.52 -8.97
N MET A 431 3.49 -27.20 -9.00
CA MET A 431 3.76 -26.31 -10.15
C MET A 431 5.25 -25.90 -10.28
N ALA A 432 6.19 -26.78 -9.93
CA ALA A 432 7.62 -26.45 -9.94
C ALA A 432 8.45 -27.27 -10.94
N LEU A 433 7.90 -28.32 -11.57
CA LEU A 433 8.71 -29.29 -12.33
C LEU A 433 8.27 -29.53 -13.79
N GLN A 434 7.32 -28.77 -14.34
CA GLN A 434 6.85 -28.94 -15.72
C GLN A 434 6.56 -27.60 -16.42
N GLN A 435 7.50 -26.66 -16.37
CA GLN A 435 7.45 -25.44 -17.17
C GLN A 435 8.80 -25.25 -17.87
N GLU A 436 9.13 -26.16 -18.78
CA GLU A 436 10.14 -25.93 -19.80
C GLU A 436 9.39 -25.47 -21.06
N ASP A 437 9.61 -24.21 -21.48
CA ASP A 437 9.23 -23.63 -22.78
C ASP A 437 7.73 -23.52 -23.18
N ASP A 438 6.91 -22.84 -22.36
CA ASP A 438 5.44 -22.79 -22.51
C ASP A 438 4.82 -21.85 -23.59
N GLU A 439 5.56 -20.95 -24.26
CA GLU A 439 4.93 -20.09 -25.29
C GLU A 439 4.53 -20.86 -26.56
N ASP A 440 5.39 -21.79 -26.98
CA ASP A 440 5.11 -22.68 -28.11
C ASP A 440 4.17 -23.82 -27.69
N ASP A 441 4.26 -24.30 -26.44
CA ASP A 441 3.42 -25.39 -25.94
C ASP A 441 1.94 -25.02 -25.78
N MET A 442 1.57 -23.80 -25.38
CA MET A 442 0.14 -23.46 -25.23
C MET A 442 -0.56 -23.28 -26.60
N VAL A 443 0.15 -22.69 -27.57
CA VAL A 443 -0.31 -22.61 -28.96
C VAL A 443 -0.45 -24.02 -29.53
N ASP A 444 0.52 -24.89 -29.27
CA ASP A 444 0.50 -26.29 -29.69
C ASP A 444 -0.58 -27.11 -28.99
N VAL A 445 -0.86 -26.89 -27.71
CA VAL A 445 -1.94 -27.56 -26.97
C VAL A 445 -3.29 -27.21 -27.58
N ILE A 446 -3.52 -25.95 -27.91
CA ILE A 446 -4.78 -25.49 -28.51
C ILE A 446 -4.87 -25.97 -29.95
N TRP A 447 -3.76 -25.94 -30.69
CA TRP A 447 -3.72 -26.48 -32.04
C TRP A 447 -3.97 -28.00 -32.05
N ARG A 448 -3.43 -28.75 -31.08
CA ARG A 448 -3.71 -30.18 -30.89
C ARG A 448 -5.18 -30.43 -30.55
N GLN A 449 -5.79 -29.59 -29.71
CA GLN A 449 -7.21 -29.71 -29.37
C GLN A 449 -8.12 -29.40 -30.56
N LEU A 450 -7.80 -28.33 -31.31
CA LEU A 450 -8.49 -27.98 -32.55
C LEU A 450 -8.35 -29.10 -33.59
N THR A 451 -7.16 -29.66 -33.76
CA THR A 451 -6.90 -30.76 -34.71
C THR A 451 -7.55 -32.08 -34.26
N SER A 452 -7.61 -32.35 -32.94
CA SER A 452 -8.28 -33.54 -32.39
C SER A 452 -9.80 -33.49 -32.53
N SER A 453 -10.39 -32.28 -32.49
CA SER A 453 -11.83 -32.07 -32.64
C SER A 453 -12.22 -31.94 -34.11
N CYS A 454 -11.35 -31.32 -34.92
CA CYS A 454 -11.53 -31.08 -36.35
C CYS A 454 -10.29 -31.61 -37.12
N PRO A 455 -10.27 -32.90 -37.52
CA PRO A 455 -9.12 -33.51 -38.20
C PRO A 455 -8.75 -32.83 -39.52
N TRP A 456 -9.75 -32.23 -40.19
CA TRP A 456 -9.56 -31.49 -41.45
C TRP A 456 -8.73 -30.21 -41.28
N LEU A 457 -8.62 -29.67 -40.06
CA LEU A 457 -7.83 -28.47 -39.76
C LEU A 457 -6.32 -28.76 -39.82
N GLY A 458 -5.91 -30.01 -39.65
CA GLY A 458 -4.51 -30.45 -39.84
C GLY A 458 -4.05 -30.44 -41.31
N GLU A 459 -4.99 -30.39 -42.26
CA GLU A 459 -4.72 -30.28 -43.71
C GLU A 459 -5.01 -28.87 -44.26
N ALA A 460 -5.38 -27.91 -43.40
CA ALA A 460 -5.76 -26.56 -43.79
C ALA A 460 -4.55 -25.67 -44.15
N ASP A 461 -4.80 -24.63 -44.95
CA ASP A 461 -3.80 -23.65 -45.36
C ASP A 461 -3.25 -22.86 -44.15
N GLN A 462 -1.93 -22.64 -44.12
CA GLN A 462 -1.20 -21.87 -43.10
C GLN A 462 -1.81 -20.50 -42.70
N PRO A 463 -2.41 -19.68 -43.60
CA PRO A 463 -3.15 -18.47 -43.22
C PRO A 463 -4.36 -18.70 -42.31
N VAL A 464 -5.02 -19.86 -42.38
CA VAL A 464 -6.15 -20.20 -41.51
C VAL A 464 -5.63 -20.53 -40.11
N THR A 465 -4.54 -21.30 -40.02
CA THR A 465 -3.85 -21.60 -38.76
C THR A 465 -3.37 -20.32 -38.07
N ASP A 466 -2.62 -19.47 -38.79
CA ASP A 466 -2.09 -18.22 -38.25
C ASP A 466 -3.23 -17.26 -37.86
N GLY A 467 -4.31 -17.21 -38.64
CA GLY A 467 -5.49 -16.41 -38.34
C GLY A 467 -6.21 -16.86 -37.07
N LEU A 468 -6.44 -18.16 -36.89
CA LEU A 468 -7.06 -18.72 -35.68
C LEU A 468 -6.19 -18.50 -34.44
N ILE A 469 -4.87 -18.65 -34.56
CA ILE A 469 -3.93 -18.36 -33.47
C ILE A 469 -3.94 -16.87 -33.12
N GLN A 470 -4.03 -15.97 -34.10
CA GLN A 470 -4.16 -14.54 -33.84
C GLN A 470 -5.46 -14.19 -33.10
N VAL A 471 -6.59 -14.79 -33.50
CA VAL A 471 -7.86 -14.60 -32.80
C VAL A 471 -7.77 -15.14 -31.37
N TRP A 472 -7.18 -16.32 -31.18
CA TRP A 472 -6.94 -16.87 -29.84
C TRP A 472 -6.08 -15.95 -28.98
N ARG A 473 -4.95 -15.44 -29.50
CA ARG A 473 -4.09 -14.49 -28.77
C ARG A 473 -4.86 -13.22 -28.38
N ARG A 474 -5.75 -12.70 -29.23
CA ARG A 474 -6.62 -11.56 -28.88
C ARG A 474 -7.60 -11.89 -27.75
N VAL A 475 -8.15 -13.10 -27.73
CA VAL A 475 -9.04 -13.57 -26.65
C VAL A 475 -8.27 -13.67 -25.34
N VAL A 476 -7.06 -14.25 -25.36
CA VAL A 476 -6.16 -14.31 -24.19
C VAL A 476 -5.79 -12.90 -23.73
N ASP A 477 -5.38 -12.02 -24.64
CA ASP A 477 -5.08 -10.62 -24.34
C ASP A 477 -6.24 -9.88 -23.67
N ARG A 478 -7.47 -10.17 -24.11
CA ARG A 478 -8.71 -9.64 -23.54
C ARG A 478 -8.94 -10.12 -22.11
N ILE A 479 -8.68 -11.40 -21.84
CA ILE A 479 -8.77 -11.99 -20.50
C ILE A 479 -7.77 -11.37 -19.53
N PHE A 480 -6.51 -11.23 -19.97
CA PHE A 480 -5.44 -10.66 -19.16
C PHE A 480 -5.43 -9.12 -19.14
N GLY A 481 -6.32 -8.46 -19.88
CA GLY A 481 -6.42 -7.00 -19.94
C GLY A 481 -6.52 -6.35 -18.56
N LEU A 482 -7.34 -6.90 -17.66
CA LEU A 482 -7.45 -6.39 -16.27
C LEU A 482 -6.16 -6.56 -15.48
N TYR A 483 -5.41 -7.66 -15.71
CA TYR A 483 -4.11 -7.85 -15.06
C TYR A 483 -3.05 -6.87 -15.59
N ARG A 484 -3.05 -6.57 -16.89
CA ARG A 484 -2.16 -5.54 -17.48
C ARG A 484 -2.41 -4.16 -16.87
N VAL A 485 -3.67 -3.76 -16.75
CA VAL A 485 -4.06 -2.50 -16.06
C VAL A 485 -3.60 -2.53 -14.60
N SER A 486 -3.77 -3.66 -13.92
CA SER A 486 -3.35 -3.81 -12.52
C SER A 486 -1.84 -3.67 -12.34
N CYS A 487 -1.03 -4.33 -13.19
CA CYS A 487 0.42 -4.25 -13.16
C CYS A 487 0.91 -2.81 -13.31
N GLN A 488 0.48 -2.13 -14.37
CA GLN A 488 0.87 -0.75 -14.63
C GLN A 488 0.46 0.18 -13.49
N ALA A 489 -0.77 0.03 -12.97
CA ALA A 489 -1.25 0.85 -11.86
C ALA A 489 -0.47 0.61 -10.56
N TYR A 490 -0.10 -0.64 -10.24
CA TYR A 490 0.79 -0.92 -9.10
C TYR A 490 2.19 -0.34 -9.31
N PHE A 491 2.78 -0.46 -10.50
CA PHE A 491 4.10 0.11 -10.77
C PHE A 491 4.11 1.64 -10.64
N THR A 492 3.10 2.33 -11.16
CA THR A 492 2.94 3.79 -10.98
C THR A 492 2.73 4.14 -9.51
N PHE A 493 1.91 3.36 -8.78
CA PHE A 493 1.75 3.51 -7.34
C PHE A 493 3.08 3.38 -6.58
N LEU A 494 3.92 2.39 -6.92
CA LEU A 494 5.23 2.20 -6.29
C LEU A 494 6.21 3.33 -6.63
N LYS A 495 6.21 3.81 -7.88
CA LYS A 495 7.04 4.95 -8.32
C LYS A 495 6.72 6.22 -7.54
N LEU A 496 5.44 6.53 -7.32
CA LEU A 496 4.99 7.72 -6.58
C LEU A 496 5.36 7.68 -5.09
N ASN A 497 5.37 6.48 -4.47
CA ASN A 497 5.67 6.35 -3.04
C ASN A 497 7.16 6.24 -2.73
N ALA A 498 8.02 6.07 -3.74
CA ALA A 498 9.45 5.89 -3.52
C ALA A 498 10.20 7.14 -3.07
N GLY A 499 9.65 8.34 -3.33
CA GLY A 499 10.24 9.61 -2.90
C GLY A 499 9.90 10.02 -1.46
N GLN A 500 9.03 9.29 -0.75
CA GLN A 500 8.60 9.68 0.61
C GLN A 500 9.47 9.11 1.74
N VAL A 501 10.66 8.63 1.41
CA VAL A 501 11.57 8.00 2.38
C VAL A 501 12.99 8.57 2.26
N PRO A 502 13.27 9.77 2.79
CA PRO A 502 14.54 9.98 3.46
C PRO A 502 14.39 9.43 4.88
N ILE A 503 14.82 8.18 5.06
CA ILE A 503 15.24 7.71 6.38
C ILE A 503 16.62 8.34 6.59
N ASP A 504 16.65 9.47 7.28
CA ASP A 504 17.82 9.91 8.00
C ASP A 504 17.68 9.27 9.40
N GLU A 505 18.40 8.16 9.65
CA GLU A 505 18.30 7.39 10.91
C GLU A 505 18.81 8.17 12.13
N ASP A 506 19.44 9.33 11.91
CA ASP A 506 20.13 10.10 12.96
C ASP A 506 19.29 11.18 13.66
N ASP A 507 18.00 11.39 13.31
CA ASP A 507 17.15 12.38 14.00
C ASP A 507 16.08 11.74 14.93
N PRO A 508 16.32 11.67 16.26
CA PRO A 508 15.43 11.03 17.23
C PRO A 508 14.05 11.71 17.37
N LYS A 509 13.83 12.88 16.76
CA LYS A 509 12.53 13.58 16.79
C LYS A 509 11.51 13.05 15.78
N LEU A 510 11.93 12.29 14.76
CA LEU A 510 11.03 11.77 13.71
C LEU A 510 10.43 10.39 14.02
N LEU A 511 10.99 9.66 15.00
CA LEU A 511 10.55 8.32 15.37
C LEU A 511 9.21 8.30 16.14
N LEU A 512 8.86 9.39 16.84
CA LEU A 512 7.70 9.41 17.75
C LEU A 512 6.40 9.96 17.13
N SER A 513 6.46 10.75 16.06
CA SER A 513 5.26 11.50 15.59
C SER A 513 4.49 10.87 14.41
N CYS A 514 5.03 9.84 13.75
CA CYS A 514 4.55 9.42 12.43
C CYS A 514 4.08 7.95 12.30
N HIS A 515 4.17 7.13 13.35
CA HIS A 515 4.12 5.67 13.19
C HIS A 515 2.79 5.13 12.62
N ASN A 516 1.64 5.72 13.01
CA ASN A 516 0.32 5.18 12.65
C ASN A 516 -0.15 5.45 11.20
N SER A 517 0.34 6.50 10.54
CA SER A 517 -0.04 6.78 9.14
C SER A 517 0.92 6.14 8.14
N LYS A 518 2.18 5.93 8.54
CA LYS A 518 3.21 5.26 7.73
C LYS A 518 2.90 3.76 7.60
N GLN A 519 2.57 3.09 8.71
CA GLN A 519 2.24 1.66 8.72
C GLN A 519 1.14 1.28 7.70
N SER A 520 0.05 2.06 7.63
CA SER A 520 -1.05 1.76 6.70
C SER A 520 -0.69 1.92 5.22
N ASN A 521 0.31 2.75 4.89
CA ASN A 521 0.80 2.86 3.52
C ASN A 521 1.79 1.72 3.23
N ASP A 522 2.64 1.36 4.19
CA ASP A 522 3.57 0.25 4.09
C ASP A 522 2.84 -1.08 3.88
N ASP A 523 1.72 -1.32 4.58
CA ASP A 523 0.87 -2.51 4.38
C ASP A 523 0.33 -2.60 2.94
N VAL A 524 -0.05 -1.45 2.34
CA VAL A 524 -0.53 -1.39 0.95
C VAL A 524 0.61 -1.58 -0.04
N ILE A 525 1.82 -1.08 0.28
CA ILE A 525 3.03 -1.29 -0.52
C ILE A 525 3.41 -2.78 -0.53
N VAL A 526 3.46 -3.43 0.64
CA VAL A 526 3.75 -4.87 0.75
C VAL A 526 2.70 -5.69 -0.01
N MET A 527 1.43 -5.32 0.10
CA MET A 527 0.36 -5.97 -0.65
C MET A 527 0.53 -5.82 -2.17
N ALA A 528 0.92 -4.63 -2.65
CA ALA A 528 1.18 -4.37 -4.07
C ALA A 528 2.37 -5.20 -4.60
N THR A 529 3.48 -5.22 -3.87
CA THR A 529 4.69 -5.95 -4.28
C THR A 529 4.48 -7.47 -4.26
N LEU A 530 3.77 -8.01 -3.26
CA LEU A 530 3.41 -9.44 -3.23
C LEU A 530 2.44 -9.82 -4.36
N ARG A 531 1.50 -8.95 -4.73
CA ARG A 531 0.60 -9.19 -5.86
C ARG A 531 1.34 -9.20 -7.19
N LEU A 532 2.26 -8.25 -7.40
CA LEU A 532 3.12 -8.22 -8.58
C LEU A 532 4.03 -9.46 -8.65
N LEU A 533 4.63 -9.87 -7.53
CA LEU A 533 5.44 -11.09 -7.46
C LEU A 533 4.60 -12.33 -7.80
N ARG A 534 3.35 -12.41 -7.32
CA ARG A 534 2.45 -13.50 -7.67
C ARG A 534 2.10 -13.52 -9.16
N LEU A 535 1.89 -12.36 -9.79
CA LEU A 535 1.64 -12.29 -11.24
C LEU A 535 2.86 -12.74 -12.02
N LEU A 536 4.04 -12.30 -11.60
CA LEU A 536 5.30 -12.73 -12.19
C LEU A 536 5.48 -14.25 -12.11
N VAL A 537 5.13 -14.89 -10.99
CA VAL A 537 5.29 -16.35 -10.84
C VAL A 537 4.19 -17.16 -11.53
N LYS A 538 2.94 -16.67 -11.58
CA LYS A 538 1.81 -17.46 -12.13
C LYS A 538 1.52 -17.22 -13.61
N HIS A 539 1.88 -16.06 -14.16
CA HIS A 539 1.44 -15.58 -15.47
C HIS A 539 2.57 -14.79 -16.17
N ALA A 540 3.77 -15.35 -16.21
CA ALA A 540 4.93 -14.62 -16.72
C ALA A 540 4.95 -14.47 -18.24
N GLY A 541 4.48 -15.47 -18.99
CA GLY A 541 4.40 -15.38 -20.45
C GLY A 541 3.45 -14.28 -20.92
N GLU A 542 2.20 -14.27 -20.45
CA GLU A 542 1.16 -13.38 -20.98
C GLU A 542 1.33 -11.91 -20.57
N LEU A 543 2.09 -11.67 -19.49
CA LEU A 543 2.32 -10.34 -18.89
C LEU A 543 3.78 -9.87 -18.97
N ARG A 544 4.63 -10.59 -19.72
CA ARG A 544 6.08 -10.37 -19.79
C ARG A 544 6.46 -8.92 -20.05
N GLU A 545 5.98 -8.33 -21.15
CA GLU A 545 6.34 -6.98 -21.59
C GLU A 545 6.08 -5.92 -20.50
N GLY A 546 4.92 -6.00 -19.85
CA GLY A 546 4.53 -5.06 -18.80
C GLY A 546 5.30 -5.24 -17.49
N LEU A 547 5.65 -6.48 -17.13
CA LEU A 547 6.41 -6.79 -15.92
C LEU A 547 7.90 -6.48 -16.07
N GLU A 548 8.49 -6.72 -17.25
CA GLU A 548 9.92 -6.50 -17.51
C GLU A 548 10.26 -5.02 -17.41
N LEU A 549 9.53 -4.21 -18.17
CA LEU A 549 9.67 -2.75 -18.17
C LEU A 549 9.29 -2.16 -16.81
N GLY A 550 8.27 -2.71 -16.16
CA GLY A 550 7.84 -2.34 -14.83
C GLY A 550 8.93 -2.55 -13.78
N LEU A 551 9.47 -3.76 -13.68
CA LEU A 551 10.54 -4.11 -12.73
C LEU A 551 11.79 -3.27 -12.98
N ALA A 552 12.23 -3.13 -14.24
CA ALA A 552 13.40 -2.34 -14.60
C ALA A 552 13.28 -0.86 -14.19
N SER A 553 12.09 -0.27 -14.35
CA SER A 553 11.84 1.15 -14.06
C SER A 553 11.42 1.44 -12.62
N THR A 554 11.16 0.42 -11.80
CA THR A 554 10.72 0.64 -10.41
C THR A 554 11.88 1.00 -9.48
N PRO A 555 11.64 1.89 -8.50
CA PRO A 555 12.58 2.19 -7.43
C PRO A 555 12.73 1.02 -6.45
N THR A 556 13.85 0.94 -5.73
CA THR A 556 14.23 -0.17 -4.85
C THR A 556 13.59 -0.15 -3.47
N ALA A 557 13.26 1.04 -2.94
CA ALA A 557 12.76 1.21 -1.56
C ALA A 557 11.49 0.38 -1.23
N PRO A 558 10.47 0.28 -2.10
CA PRO A 558 9.25 -0.49 -1.82
C PRO A 558 9.48 -2.02 -1.75
N TRP A 559 10.57 -2.52 -2.34
CA TRP A 559 10.87 -3.96 -2.42
C TRP A 559 11.57 -4.49 -1.16
N ARG A 560 12.02 -3.61 -0.26
CA ARG A 560 12.76 -3.98 0.96
C ARG A 560 11.98 -4.94 1.87
N GLY A 561 10.67 -4.75 1.97
CA GLY A 561 9.81 -5.57 2.84
C GLY A 561 9.58 -7.00 2.36
N ILE A 562 9.93 -7.32 1.10
CA ILE A 562 9.72 -8.64 0.50
C ILE A 562 11.01 -9.31 -0.01
N ILE A 563 12.18 -8.83 0.44
CA ILE A 563 13.49 -9.39 0.03
C ILE A 563 13.56 -10.92 0.23
N PRO A 564 13.15 -11.49 1.39
CA PRO A 564 13.20 -12.94 1.58
C PRO A 564 12.36 -13.72 0.54
N GLN A 565 11.20 -13.17 0.15
CA GLN A 565 10.31 -13.77 -0.85
C GLN A 565 10.88 -13.66 -2.27
N LEU A 566 11.70 -12.64 -2.56
CA LEU A 566 12.42 -12.55 -3.83
C LEU A 566 13.51 -13.63 -3.92
N PHE A 567 14.28 -13.84 -2.83
CA PHE A 567 15.30 -14.89 -2.78
C PHE A 567 14.72 -16.30 -2.95
N SER A 568 13.56 -16.59 -2.35
CA SER A 568 12.92 -17.91 -2.49
C SER A 568 12.41 -18.20 -3.92
N ARG A 569 12.33 -17.18 -4.78
CA ARG A 569 11.90 -17.31 -6.18
C ARG A 569 13.06 -17.23 -7.18
N LEU A 570 14.31 -17.24 -6.72
CA LEU A 570 15.48 -17.35 -7.61
C LEU A 570 15.60 -18.72 -8.30
N ASN A 571 14.92 -19.76 -7.79
CA ASN A 571 14.87 -21.09 -8.41
C ASN A 571 13.72 -21.27 -9.43
N HIS A 572 13.16 -20.19 -9.94
CA HIS A 572 12.05 -20.30 -10.88
C HIS A 572 12.51 -20.96 -12.19
N PRO A 573 11.75 -21.89 -12.81
CA PRO A 573 12.17 -22.56 -14.05
C PRO A 573 12.40 -21.59 -15.22
N GLU A 574 11.64 -20.49 -15.25
CA GLU A 574 11.77 -19.47 -16.29
C GLU A 574 12.99 -18.55 -16.14
N ALA A 575 13.86 -18.51 -17.15
CA ALA A 575 15.10 -17.74 -17.15
C ALA A 575 14.87 -16.22 -17.05
N TYR A 576 13.84 -15.70 -17.71
CA TYR A 576 13.50 -14.28 -17.69
C TYR A 576 13.14 -13.79 -16.27
N ILE A 577 12.38 -14.58 -15.50
CA ILE A 577 12.05 -14.25 -14.11
C ILE A 577 13.31 -14.21 -13.25
N ARG A 578 14.17 -15.23 -13.36
CA ARG A 578 15.44 -15.28 -12.61
C ARG A 578 16.30 -14.06 -12.89
N GLN A 579 16.45 -13.69 -14.17
CA GLN A 579 17.23 -12.52 -14.59
C GLN A 579 16.63 -11.21 -14.06
N SER A 580 15.30 -11.05 -14.15
CA SER A 580 14.60 -9.85 -13.67
C SER A 580 14.69 -9.67 -12.16
N ILE A 581 14.50 -10.76 -11.39
CA ILE A 581 14.64 -10.75 -9.92
C ILE A 581 16.10 -10.50 -9.53
N CYS A 582 17.06 -11.17 -10.16
CA CYS A 582 18.49 -10.97 -9.89
C CYS A 582 18.91 -9.51 -10.17
N SER A 583 18.47 -8.93 -11.28
CA SER A 583 18.71 -7.52 -11.64
C SER A 583 18.11 -6.56 -10.61
N LEU A 584 16.88 -6.80 -10.15
CA LEU A 584 16.25 -6.02 -9.08
C LEU A 584 17.04 -6.12 -7.77
N LEU A 585 17.41 -7.33 -7.34
CA LEU A 585 18.20 -7.56 -6.14
C LEU A 585 19.59 -6.89 -6.22
N CYS A 586 20.22 -6.89 -7.40
CA CYS A 586 21.48 -6.18 -7.63
C CYS A 586 21.35 -4.66 -7.47
N ARG A 587 20.20 -4.07 -7.84
CA ARG A 587 19.93 -2.64 -7.58
C ARG A 587 19.65 -2.38 -6.10
N VAL A 588 18.87 -3.24 -5.45
CA VAL A 588 18.62 -3.16 -4.00
C VAL A 588 19.93 -3.28 -3.20
N ALA A 589 20.89 -4.09 -3.69
CA ALA A 589 22.22 -4.22 -3.11
C ALA A 589 23.05 -2.93 -3.14
N GLN A 590 22.86 -2.10 -4.16
CA GLN A 590 23.54 -0.80 -4.27
C GLN A 590 22.93 0.22 -3.31
N ASP A 591 21.60 0.28 -3.22
CA ASP A 591 20.90 1.30 -2.43
C ASP A 591 20.81 0.96 -0.94
N SER A 592 20.70 -0.33 -0.60
CA SER A 592 20.52 -0.82 0.78
C SER A 592 21.27 -2.14 1.02
N PRO A 593 22.62 -2.12 1.05
CA PRO A 593 23.44 -3.33 1.17
C PRO A 593 23.21 -4.10 2.48
N HIS A 594 22.85 -3.40 3.57
CA HIS A 594 22.65 -3.99 4.89
C HIS A 594 21.51 -5.03 4.96
N LEU A 595 20.51 -4.93 4.07
CA LEU A 595 19.37 -5.87 4.04
C LEU A 595 19.64 -7.14 3.23
N ILE A 596 20.62 -7.11 2.34
CA ILE A 596 20.87 -8.18 1.35
C ILE A 596 22.17 -8.95 1.60
N LEU A 597 23.10 -8.36 2.34
CA LEU A 597 24.45 -8.89 2.55
C LEU A 597 24.45 -10.32 3.12
N TYR A 598 23.72 -10.55 4.22
CA TYR A 598 23.68 -11.86 4.86
C TYR A 598 22.99 -12.93 4.01
N PRO A 599 21.75 -12.73 3.49
CA PRO A 599 21.12 -13.71 2.61
C PRO A 599 21.97 -14.07 1.39
N ALA A 600 22.62 -13.09 0.77
CA ALA A 600 23.43 -13.30 -0.43
C ALA A 600 24.69 -14.13 -0.15
N ILE A 601 25.44 -13.79 0.92
CA ILE A 601 26.66 -14.51 1.31
C ILE A 601 26.32 -15.92 1.80
N VAL A 602 25.29 -16.06 2.63
CA VAL A 602 24.87 -17.37 3.16
C VAL A 602 24.42 -18.29 2.02
N GLY A 603 23.64 -17.78 1.06
CA GLY A 603 23.23 -18.53 -0.13
C GLY A 603 24.42 -18.98 -0.97
N SER A 604 25.34 -18.05 -1.29
CA SER A 604 26.55 -18.37 -2.06
C SER A 604 27.43 -19.43 -1.40
N LEU A 605 27.61 -19.37 -0.07
CA LEU A 605 28.42 -20.33 0.69
C LEU A 605 27.75 -21.71 0.83
N SER A 606 26.42 -21.77 0.92
CA SER A 606 25.69 -23.04 1.02
C SER A 606 25.80 -23.84 -0.28
N LEU A 607 25.54 -23.21 -1.42
CA LEU A 607 25.59 -23.89 -2.72
C LEU A 607 27.04 -24.12 -3.22
N ALA A 608 28.00 -23.25 -2.85
CA ALA A 608 29.41 -23.47 -3.17
C ALA A 608 30.01 -24.70 -2.45
N GLY A 609 29.52 -25.01 -1.24
CA GLY A 609 29.98 -26.16 -0.46
C GLY A 609 29.57 -27.51 -1.04
N GLU A 610 28.42 -27.58 -1.72
CA GLU A 610 27.92 -28.80 -2.35
C GLU A 610 28.65 -29.10 -3.66
N ALA A 611 28.94 -28.07 -4.47
CA ALA A 611 29.64 -28.21 -5.74
C ALA A 611 31.11 -28.66 -5.60
N GLN A 612 31.80 -28.28 -4.51
CA GLN A 612 33.20 -28.69 -4.27
C GLN A 612 33.35 -30.06 -3.58
N ASN A 613 32.30 -30.55 -2.90
CA ASN A 613 32.32 -31.84 -2.23
C ASN A 613 32.13 -33.04 -3.16
N ALA A 614 31.78 -32.82 -4.43
CA ALA A 614 31.81 -33.87 -5.46
C ALA A 614 33.26 -34.29 -5.84
N GLY A 615 34.27 -33.46 -5.54
CA GLY A 615 35.68 -33.72 -5.88
C GLY A 615 36.60 -34.06 -4.71
N SER A 616 36.19 -33.82 -3.47
CA SER A 616 37.01 -34.01 -2.27
C SER A 616 36.39 -35.09 -1.38
N LYS A 617 36.98 -36.29 -1.41
CA LYS A 617 36.65 -37.42 -0.52
C LYS A 617 36.89 -37.06 0.95
N LEU A 618 35.92 -36.40 1.58
CA LEU A 618 35.71 -36.50 3.03
C LEU A 618 34.94 -37.80 3.32
N PRO A 619 35.14 -38.44 4.49
CA PRO A 619 34.46 -39.69 4.81
C PRO A 619 32.94 -39.51 4.72
N SER A 620 32.28 -40.40 3.97
CA SER A 620 30.85 -40.41 3.64
C SER A 620 29.89 -40.48 4.83
N ALA A 621 30.39 -40.44 6.08
CA ALA A 621 29.58 -40.55 7.29
C ALA A 621 28.99 -39.20 7.77
N LEU A 622 29.57 -38.06 7.39
CA LEU A 622 29.13 -36.74 7.86
C LEU A 622 27.91 -36.17 7.09
N PRO A 623 27.80 -36.30 5.76
CA PRO A 623 26.59 -35.85 5.05
C PRO A 623 25.33 -36.62 5.47
N THR A 624 25.48 -37.91 5.78
CA THR A 624 24.38 -38.79 6.22
C THR A 624 23.84 -38.39 7.61
N PHE A 625 24.68 -37.86 8.51
CA PHE A 625 24.25 -37.41 9.84
C PHE A 625 23.40 -36.13 9.76
N LEU A 626 23.75 -35.19 8.87
CA LEU A 626 23.00 -33.95 8.67
C LEU A 626 21.71 -34.15 7.86
N GLY A 627 21.71 -35.03 6.85
CA GLY A 627 20.50 -35.39 6.11
C GLY A 627 19.47 -36.15 6.93
N SER A 628 19.91 -37.00 7.87
CA SER A 628 19.03 -37.78 8.75
C SER A 628 18.22 -36.92 9.73
N MET A 629 18.66 -35.71 10.07
CA MET A 629 17.95 -34.83 11.01
C MET A 629 16.85 -33.98 10.35
N GLN A 630 16.84 -33.85 9.03
CA GLN A 630 15.85 -33.01 8.30
C GLN A 630 14.63 -33.78 7.76
N GLY A 631 14.61 -35.11 7.87
CA GLY A 631 13.60 -35.95 7.21
C GLY A 631 12.46 -36.51 8.05
N GLU A 632 12.46 -36.41 9.38
CA GLU A 632 11.41 -37.04 10.21
C GLU A 632 10.33 -36.05 10.66
N GLY A 633 9.45 -35.70 9.73
CA GLY A 633 8.12 -35.16 10.00
C GLY A 633 7.06 -36.23 9.75
N LEU A 634 6.62 -36.90 10.83
CA LEU A 634 5.31 -37.53 11.05
C LEU A 634 4.70 -38.39 9.90
N GLY A 635 4.66 -39.71 10.11
CA GLY A 635 3.56 -40.52 9.55
C GLY A 635 3.84 -42.00 9.34
N GLY A 636 3.20 -42.83 10.16
CA GLY A 636 2.47 -44.04 9.72
C GLY A 636 3.26 -45.21 9.14
N GLU A 637 3.29 -46.30 9.90
CA GLU A 637 3.59 -47.66 9.46
C GLU A 637 2.77 -48.02 8.20
N GLU A 638 3.41 -48.31 7.06
CA GLU A 638 2.84 -49.21 6.05
C GLU A 638 3.94 -50.10 5.45
N GLU A 639 3.65 -51.39 5.44
CA GLU A 639 4.48 -52.50 4.98
C GLU A 639 4.67 -52.46 3.45
N GLN A 640 5.90 -52.65 2.97
CA GLN A 640 6.15 -53.13 1.61
C GLN A 640 6.09 -54.66 1.57
N PRO A 641 5.56 -55.25 0.49
CA PRO A 641 6.10 -56.48 -0.05
C PRO A 641 6.83 -56.22 -1.38
N GLU A 642 7.92 -56.97 -1.57
CA GLU A 642 8.76 -56.99 -2.76
C GLU A 642 8.02 -57.48 -4.02
N SER A 643 8.37 -56.91 -5.17
CA SER A 643 8.28 -57.56 -6.47
C SER A 643 9.30 -56.94 -7.43
N GLY A 644 10.29 -57.73 -7.84
CA GLY A 644 11.26 -57.34 -8.85
C GLY A 644 10.69 -57.32 -10.27
N GLY A 645 11.27 -56.47 -11.11
CA GLY A 645 11.05 -56.39 -12.55
C GLY A 645 11.65 -55.11 -13.12
N GLN A 646 12.69 -55.23 -13.95
CA GLN A 646 13.44 -54.13 -14.57
C GLN A 646 12.56 -53.26 -15.48
N GLU A 647 12.66 -51.94 -15.35
CA GLU A 647 12.64 -50.98 -16.47
C GLU A 647 13.36 -49.70 -16.01
N GLY A 648 14.35 -49.27 -16.80
CA GLY A 648 15.24 -48.17 -16.46
C GLY A 648 14.67 -46.78 -16.79
N ALA A 649 15.14 -45.80 -16.03
CA ALA A 649 14.97 -44.33 -16.16
C ALA A 649 13.56 -43.78 -15.90
N PRO A 650 13.39 -43.05 -14.77
CA PRO A 650 13.42 -41.58 -14.84
C PRO A 650 14.18 -40.89 -13.68
N GLU A 651 14.99 -41.59 -12.88
CA GLU A 651 15.74 -40.97 -11.76
C GLU A 651 16.95 -40.13 -12.21
N GLU A 652 17.55 -40.41 -13.37
CA GLU A 652 18.71 -39.62 -13.85
C GLU A 652 18.27 -38.24 -14.35
N LEU A 653 17.12 -38.11 -15.04
CA LEU A 653 16.65 -36.83 -15.57
C LEU A 653 16.28 -35.82 -14.46
N ALA A 654 15.65 -36.28 -13.38
CA ALA A 654 15.30 -35.45 -12.23
C ALA A 654 16.53 -34.99 -11.42
N ASN A 655 17.57 -35.83 -11.32
CA ASN A 655 18.85 -35.45 -10.71
C ASN A 655 19.66 -34.48 -11.59
N PHE A 656 19.58 -34.58 -12.92
CA PHE A 656 20.19 -33.61 -13.83
C PHE A 656 19.51 -32.24 -13.76
N CYS A 657 18.17 -32.17 -13.79
CA CYS A 657 17.43 -30.91 -13.69
C CYS A 657 17.66 -30.17 -12.36
N SER A 658 17.64 -30.89 -11.22
CA SER A 658 17.92 -30.27 -9.91
C SER A 658 19.34 -29.72 -9.78
N SER A 659 20.33 -30.35 -10.41
CA SER A 659 21.72 -29.87 -10.42
C SER A 659 21.90 -28.59 -11.25
N GLN A 660 21.17 -28.47 -12.37
CA GLN A 660 21.23 -27.30 -13.25
C GLN A 660 20.51 -26.11 -12.61
N ASP A 661 19.37 -26.33 -11.96
CA ASP A 661 18.63 -25.30 -11.22
C ASP A 661 19.44 -24.74 -10.03
N GLN A 662 20.11 -25.62 -9.27
CA GLN A 662 21.03 -25.20 -8.22
C GLN A 662 22.21 -24.39 -8.75
N ALA A 663 22.78 -24.77 -9.90
CA ALA A 663 23.85 -23.99 -10.54
C ALA A 663 23.35 -22.60 -10.96
N MET A 664 22.15 -22.51 -11.52
CA MET A 664 21.55 -21.22 -11.92
C MET A 664 21.23 -20.31 -10.72
N MET A 665 20.80 -20.89 -9.59
CA MET A 665 20.63 -20.17 -8.34
C MET A 665 21.97 -19.65 -7.82
N GLN A 666 23.02 -20.48 -7.88
CA GLN A 666 24.37 -20.11 -7.46
C GLN A 666 24.96 -18.97 -8.28
N ASP A 667 24.70 -18.95 -9.60
CA ASP A 667 25.07 -17.84 -10.48
C ASP A 667 24.40 -16.53 -10.05
N CYS A 668 23.13 -16.57 -9.65
CA CYS A 668 22.40 -15.39 -9.16
C CYS A 668 22.98 -14.86 -7.85
N TYR A 669 23.26 -15.74 -6.88
CA TYR A 669 23.91 -15.36 -5.62
C TYR A 669 25.30 -14.78 -5.85
N SER A 670 26.09 -15.40 -6.72
CA SER A 670 27.45 -14.95 -7.06
C SER A 670 27.42 -13.55 -7.68
N LYS A 671 26.51 -13.29 -8.64
CA LYS A 671 26.32 -11.95 -9.23
C LYS A 671 25.97 -10.88 -8.19
N ILE A 672 25.12 -11.20 -7.21
CA ILE A 672 24.76 -10.26 -6.13
C ILE A 672 25.97 -9.97 -5.23
N VAL A 673 26.72 -11.00 -4.83
CA VAL A 673 27.93 -10.86 -4.01
C VAL A 673 29.01 -10.07 -4.75
N GLU A 674 29.20 -10.30 -6.04
CA GLU A 674 30.10 -9.50 -6.89
C GLU A 674 29.70 -8.02 -6.85
N LYS A 675 28.42 -7.70 -7.04
CA LYS A 675 27.93 -6.31 -6.98
C LYS A 675 28.16 -5.67 -5.61
N LEU A 676 27.98 -6.40 -4.52
CA LEU A 676 28.28 -5.91 -3.16
C LEU A 676 29.79 -5.69 -2.96
N SER A 677 30.61 -6.60 -3.48
CA SER A 677 32.08 -6.54 -3.36
C SER A 677 32.68 -5.35 -4.13
N LEU A 678 32.05 -4.93 -5.24
CA LEU A 678 32.44 -3.73 -5.98
C LEU A 678 32.27 -2.45 -5.15
N ALA A 679 31.28 -2.40 -4.25
CA ALA A 679 31.03 -1.25 -3.39
C ALA A 679 31.94 -1.25 -2.15
N ASN A 680 32.05 -2.38 -1.45
CA ASN A 680 32.92 -2.52 -0.28
C ASN A 680 33.47 -3.94 -0.13
N PRO A 681 34.65 -4.23 -0.71
CA PRO A 681 35.22 -5.59 -0.71
C PRO A 681 35.65 -6.03 0.69
N THR A 682 36.15 -5.11 1.51
CA THR A 682 36.63 -5.41 2.87
C THR A 682 35.49 -5.89 3.77
N MET A 683 34.34 -5.19 3.73
CA MET A 683 33.17 -5.59 4.52
C MET A 683 32.64 -6.97 4.09
N VAL A 684 32.54 -7.21 2.77
CA VAL A 684 32.08 -8.51 2.25
C VAL A 684 33.01 -9.64 2.70
N LEU A 685 34.32 -9.46 2.61
CA LEU A 685 35.31 -10.45 3.06
C LEU A 685 35.20 -10.71 4.57
N GLN A 686 35.07 -9.66 5.38
CA GLN A 686 34.90 -9.79 6.83
C GLN A 686 33.63 -10.55 7.19
N VAL A 687 32.51 -10.28 6.51
CA VAL A 687 31.25 -11.00 6.75
C VAL A 687 31.32 -12.43 6.26
N GLN A 688 31.99 -12.73 5.15
CA GLN A 688 32.25 -14.10 4.71
C GLN A 688 33.06 -14.90 5.75
N GLN A 689 34.14 -14.29 6.28
CA GLN A 689 34.93 -14.90 7.35
C GLN A 689 34.09 -15.11 8.62
N LEU A 690 33.31 -14.10 9.01
CA LEU A 690 32.42 -14.18 10.16
C LEU A 690 31.43 -15.33 10.02
N VAL A 691 30.71 -15.44 8.89
CA VAL A 691 29.76 -16.52 8.63
C VAL A 691 30.45 -17.89 8.66
N GLY A 692 31.66 -17.99 8.08
CA GLY A 692 32.48 -19.20 8.14
C GLY A 692 32.83 -19.62 9.57
N GLU A 693 33.28 -18.67 10.39
CA GLU A 693 33.60 -18.93 11.80
C GLU A 693 32.35 -19.27 12.63
N LEU A 694 31.21 -18.60 12.40
CA LEU A 694 29.95 -18.98 13.06
C LEU A 694 29.54 -20.42 12.72
N ARG A 695 29.61 -20.82 11.44
CA ARG A 695 29.32 -22.21 11.01
C ARG A 695 30.29 -23.21 11.65
N ARG A 696 31.56 -22.84 11.80
CA ARG A 696 32.57 -23.68 12.46
C ARG A 696 32.32 -23.87 13.96
N VAL A 697 31.81 -22.84 14.64
CA VAL A 697 31.55 -22.87 16.09
C VAL A 697 30.20 -23.48 16.42
N THR A 698 29.22 -23.50 15.50
CA THR A 698 27.87 -24.06 15.76
C THR A 698 27.83 -25.56 16.02
N LEU A 699 28.75 -26.34 15.44
CA LEU A 699 28.88 -27.77 15.70
C LEU A 699 30.34 -28.08 15.95
N LEU A 700 30.68 -28.40 17.19
CA LEU A 700 32.03 -28.82 17.52
C LEU A 700 32.29 -30.21 16.96
N TRP A 701 33.53 -30.46 16.55
CA TRP A 701 33.96 -31.78 16.08
C TRP A 701 33.65 -32.88 17.10
N ASP A 702 33.77 -32.59 18.39
CA ASP A 702 33.47 -33.54 19.46
C ASP A 702 31.98 -33.90 19.53
N GLU A 703 31.09 -32.91 19.34
CA GLU A 703 29.64 -33.13 19.31
C GLU A 703 29.24 -33.96 18.08
N LEU A 704 29.87 -33.68 16.93
CA LEU A 704 29.66 -34.43 15.69
C LEU A 704 30.10 -35.89 15.82
N TRP A 705 31.30 -36.13 16.35
CA TRP A 705 31.80 -37.49 16.57
C TRP A 705 30.96 -38.24 17.61
N LEU A 706 30.53 -37.57 18.68
CA LEU A 706 29.64 -38.16 19.67
C LEU A 706 28.30 -38.55 19.04
N GLY A 707 27.72 -37.69 18.20
CA GLY A 707 26.50 -37.98 17.46
C GLY A 707 26.64 -39.19 16.54
N VAL A 708 27.70 -39.24 15.71
CA VAL A 708 27.99 -40.38 14.83
C VAL A 708 28.20 -41.67 15.65
N LEU A 709 28.94 -41.59 16.76
CA LEU A 709 29.19 -42.74 17.63
C LEU A 709 27.87 -43.26 18.25
N GLN A 710 26.99 -42.37 18.70
CA GLN A 710 25.68 -42.74 19.23
C GLN A 710 24.80 -43.41 18.17
N GLN A 711 24.78 -42.88 16.94
CA GLN A 711 24.04 -43.48 15.84
C GLN A 711 24.57 -44.89 15.51
N GLN A 712 25.89 -45.04 15.37
CA GLN A 712 26.51 -46.34 15.12
C GLN A 712 26.28 -47.32 16.27
N HIS A 713 26.33 -46.86 17.52
CA HIS A 713 26.01 -47.70 18.68
C HIS A 713 24.57 -48.23 18.64
N MET A 714 23.60 -47.39 18.26
CA MET A 714 22.21 -47.82 18.08
C MET A 714 22.04 -48.84 16.94
N HIS A 715 22.78 -48.70 15.84
CA HIS A 715 22.78 -49.69 14.75
C HIS A 715 23.40 -51.02 15.18
N VAL A 716 24.52 -50.98 15.90
CA VAL A 716 25.19 -52.18 16.41
C VAL A 716 24.28 -52.91 17.41
N LEU A 717 23.63 -52.21 18.35
CA LEU A 717 22.69 -52.84 19.28
C LEU A 717 21.52 -53.51 18.56
N ARG A 718 20.95 -52.86 17.54
CA ARG A 718 19.90 -53.48 16.71
C ARG A 718 20.41 -54.73 16.00
N ARG A 719 21.63 -54.71 15.46
CA ARG A 719 22.20 -55.88 14.78
C ARG A 719 22.50 -57.03 15.75
N ILE A 720 22.97 -56.72 16.96
CA ILE A 720 23.16 -57.71 18.03
C ILE A 720 21.82 -58.36 18.38
N GLN A 721 20.76 -57.57 18.59
CA GLN A 721 19.42 -58.10 18.89
C GLN A 721 18.91 -59.02 17.78
N GLN A 722 19.08 -58.63 16.51
CA GLN A 722 18.72 -59.47 15.36
C GLN A 722 19.48 -60.81 15.37
N LEU A 723 20.80 -60.77 15.60
CA LEU A 723 21.62 -61.98 15.68
C LEU A 723 21.21 -62.87 16.86
N GLU A 724 20.89 -62.30 18.02
CA GLU A 724 20.39 -63.06 19.17
C GLU A 724 19.07 -63.77 18.87
N ASP A 725 18.17 -63.10 18.15
CA ASP A 725 16.87 -63.67 17.78
C ASP A 725 17.01 -64.72 16.65
N GLU A 726 17.96 -64.53 15.73
CA GLU A 726 18.37 -65.54 14.75
C GLU A 726 18.94 -66.79 15.42
N VAL A 727 19.84 -66.63 16.39
CA VAL A 727 20.40 -67.71 17.19
C VAL A 727 19.31 -68.48 17.93
N LYS A 728 18.38 -67.79 18.59
CA LYS A 728 17.22 -68.44 19.24
C LYS A 728 16.38 -69.24 18.24
N ARG A 729 16.17 -68.71 17.04
CA ARG A 729 15.40 -69.38 15.98
C ARG A 729 16.10 -70.65 15.48
N VAL A 730 17.40 -70.61 15.25
CA VAL A 730 18.21 -71.78 14.85
C VAL A 730 18.20 -72.85 15.96
N GLN A 731 18.33 -72.42 17.22
CA GLN A 731 18.32 -73.32 18.36
C GLN A 731 16.97 -74.04 18.53
N ASN A 732 15.86 -73.32 18.33
CA ASN A 732 14.49 -73.84 18.42
C ASN A 732 14.05 -74.68 17.21
N ASN A 733 14.85 -74.73 16.14
CA ASN A 733 14.51 -75.50 14.95
C ASN A 733 14.70 -77.02 15.18
N ASN A 734 13.64 -77.82 15.05
CA ASN A 734 13.69 -79.26 15.32
C ASN A 734 14.24 -80.11 14.17
N THR A 735 14.49 -79.54 12.98
CA THR A 735 14.93 -80.31 11.80
C THR A 735 16.46 -80.41 11.66
N LEU A 736 17.21 -79.53 12.32
CA LEU A 736 18.68 -79.46 12.23
C LEU A 736 19.37 -80.30 13.32
N ARG A 737 20.44 -81.00 12.97
CA ARG A 737 21.27 -81.75 13.94
C ARG A 737 22.12 -80.79 14.77
N ARG A 738 22.59 -81.26 15.93
CA ARG A 738 23.32 -80.41 16.89
C ARG A 738 24.59 -79.78 16.29
N ASP A 739 25.32 -80.53 15.46
CA ASP A 739 26.57 -80.08 14.85
C ASP A 739 26.33 -79.02 13.75
N GLU A 740 25.22 -79.15 13.02
CA GLU A 740 24.80 -78.19 11.97
C GLU A 740 24.32 -76.87 12.59
N LYS A 741 23.59 -76.92 13.72
CA LYS A 741 23.22 -75.71 14.48
C LYS A 741 24.44 -74.95 14.98
N ILE A 742 25.46 -75.67 15.46
CA ILE A 742 26.71 -75.07 15.95
C ILE A 742 27.51 -74.45 14.80
N ALA A 743 27.48 -75.03 13.60
CA ALA A 743 28.11 -74.46 12.42
C ALA A 743 27.41 -73.17 11.97
N ILE A 744 26.08 -73.16 11.87
CA ILE A 744 25.27 -71.99 11.45
C ILE A 744 25.34 -70.85 12.47
N MET A 745 25.44 -71.14 13.77
CA MET A 745 25.61 -70.10 14.80
C MET A 745 27.04 -69.52 14.87
N ARG A 746 28.01 -70.16 14.20
CA ARG A 746 29.41 -69.71 14.14
C ARG A 746 29.71 -68.84 12.93
N GLU A 747 29.05 -69.12 11.81
CA GLU A 747 28.97 -68.21 10.66
C GLU A 747 28.16 -66.96 11.01
#